data_AF-R1BI48-F1
#
_entry.id   AF-R1BI48-F1
#
_cell.length_a   1.000
_cell.length_b   1.000
_cell.length_c   1.000
_cell.angle_alpha   90.00
_cell.angle_beta   90.00
_cell.angle_gamma   90.00
#
_symmetry.space_group_name_H-M   'P 1'
#
loop_
_entity.id
_entity.type
_entity.pdbx_description
1 polymer ?
#
loop_
_entity_poly.entity_id
_entity_poly.type
_entity_poly.pdbx_seq_one_letter_code
_entity_poly.pdbx_strand_id
1 'polypeptide(L)'
;MVEANGTSTAAARALPAIVKAVPSGDTVLVMGADSSRGPPPEKLISLTGITAPRLANRSTDDSPWAWASRDFLRRLVIGKPVTFVIEAPASTVPGGPTGGPPREFGTVYFEGLPLQQHIVAAGWARLKGVALQDEVLAPIEAASKEEGRGVWNEASAASSVRSIKWAGSFDAAGLVAAFGRQPQEAIIEHVPSGSFLRALLLPGFEQVTLSLCGTQCPPLKRGEDGVEEAAPFAREARFFVESRLLHRSVQIALQGVDKNGSLLAELREAERQAKAGRLRLWREYVPPQAASELLGRVVEVVSGDTLVVADAANNETRYSLSSIRCPRMGREPEPYAAEAKEALRRRVLCERVRVTPEYHRSFEGQGGGVQERLFAAVLFDKADRNAAEARRLASVSKHGGAEERSAHYDALCDAEEHSMPRGGTGCGADAIAAKKGMHSGAPPKKGAAVTDLSLPASKERAKSFLSNFTRGGKLRGVVQYVLSGSRLKVLLLKDHCLVTLALVGVRCPACARRDSPSSGEPFGDEALAATRGFCLQREVEVEIESVNDKTGNPRGSVFNGTLILPDKRNLSLVLLEAGLASRFGAAADRSVHAADLAKSEGVAKAAGLKVWEDYSEEAAAEEAAANAAAAASEMEPIPDAQKQRVELTLTEIADGAHFYAHVAGDDTVARLHAKLASACAGPPPAMAFEPKVGAVCAARFSQDNEWYRAKVTKRDKGSYTVFFLDYGNCDVVSAERVRPLDPTLAPSVLSAQAVECRLAHLIVDEPSSEDGEEAALLLGDAAWGKTVVARVEDRASGVLLVTLFDAAQSCVNEKLVAAGLARGHVGMWRYGDIEEDDAHEFGFRRPAPAPAPKGNPWKK
;
A
#
# COMPACT_ATOMS: atom_id res chain seq x y z
N MET A 1 -66.71 -11.01 71.28
CA MET A 1 -65.51 -10.74 72.09
C MET A 1 -64.48 -11.80 71.77
N VAL A 2 -63.31 -11.35 71.31
CA VAL A 2 -61.99 -12.00 71.28
C VAL A 2 -61.78 -13.15 70.29
N GLU A 3 -61.09 -12.79 69.21
CA GLU A 3 -60.26 -13.64 68.36
C GLU A 3 -59.18 -14.37 69.19
N ALA A 4 -58.93 -15.64 68.87
CA ALA A 4 -57.70 -16.34 69.26
C ALA A 4 -57.10 -17.02 68.02
N ASN A 5 -55.90 -16.54 67.67
CA ASN A 5 -55.07 -16.91 66.53
C ASN A 5 -54.79 -18.41 66.42
N GLY A 6 -55.22 -19.02 65.31
CA GLY A 6 -54.65 -20.26 64.79
C GLY A 6 -53.65 -19.93 63.67
N THR A 7 -52.36 -19.97 63.97
CA THR A 7 -51.28 -19.86 62.97
C THR A 7 -51.30 -21.08 62.05
N SER A 8 -51.83 -20.91 60.85
CA SER A 8 -51.71 -21.86 59.74
C SER A 8 -50.25 -21.89 59.25
N THR A 9 -49.51 -22.93 59.60
CA THR A 9 -48.24 -23.27 58.93
C THR A 9 -48.52 -23.64 57.47
N ALA A 10 -48.11 -22.79 56.54
CA ALA A 10 -48.22 -23.04 55.12
C ALA A 10 -47.43 -24.32 54.75
N ALA A 11 -48.12 -25.36 54.28
CA ALA A 11 -47.48 -26.58 53.78
C ALA A 11 -46.52 -26.21 52.62
N ALA A 12 -45.25 -26.57 52.75
CA ALA A 12 -44.23 -26.24 51.76
C ALA A 12 -44.54 -26.95 50.42
N ARG A 13 -44.82 -26.16 49.39
CA ARG A 13 -45.24 -26.65 48.07
C ARG A 13 -44.05 -27.21 47.30
N ALA A 14 -44.09 -28.48 46.91
CA ALA A 14 -43.09 -29.09 46.03
C ALA A 14 -43.16 -28.49 44.62
N LEU A 15 -42.01 -28.05 44.09
CA LEU A 15 -41.91 -27.42 42.78
C LEU A 15 -41.12 -28.33 41.81
N PRO A 16 -41.60 -28.54 40.57
CA PRO A 16 -40.86 -29.29 39.56
C PRO A 16 -39.72 -28.44 38.97
N ALA A 17 -38.58 -29.08 38.74
CA ALA A 17 -37.41 -28.47 38.11
C ALA A 17 -36.55 -29.50 37.38
N ILE A 18 -35.53 -29.03 36.67
CA ILE A 18 -34.51 -29.87 36.04
C ILE A 18 -33.17 -29.56 36.70
N VAL A 19 -32.36 -30.58 36.98
CA VAL A 19 -31.01 -30.34 37.52
C VAL A 19 -30.08 -29.85 36.42
N LYS A 20 -29.62 -28.61 36.55
CA LYS A 20 -28.68 -27.95 35.63
C LYS A 20 -27.23 -28.33 35.94
N ALA A 21 -26.85 -28.29 37.21
CA ALA A 21 -25.48 -28.52 37.64
C ALA A 21 -25.40 -29.10 39.05
N VAL A 22 -24.27 -29.71 39.37
CA VAL A 22 -23.93 -30.29 40.69
C VAL A 22 -22.61 -29.69 41.18
N PRO A 23 -22.64 -28.55 41.90
CA PRO A 23 -21.42 -27.89 42.37
C PRO A 23 -20.67 -28.65 43.48
N SER A 24 -21.39 -29.42 44.30
CA SER A 24 -20.86 -30.17 45.45
C SER A 24 -21.65 -31.47 45.63
N GLY A 25 -21.10 -32.44 46.39
CA GLY A 25 -21.79 -33.70 46.72
C GLY A 25 -23.05 -33.55 47.58
N ASP A 26 -23.33 -32.34 48.08
CA ASP A 26 -24.48 -31.99 48.91
C ASP A 26 -25.29 -30.79 48.39
N THR A 27 -24.97 -30.29 47.18
CA THR A 27 -25.59 -29.09 46.64
C THR A 27 -25.90 -29.27 45.16
N VAL A 28 -27.13 -28.92 44.76
CA VAL A 28 -27.60 -29.02 43.37
C VAL A 28 -28.13 -27.67 42.87
N LEU A 29 -27.86 -27.35 41.60
CA LEU A 29 -28.42 -26.20 40.91
C LEU A 29 -29.58 -26.69 40.05
N VAL A 30 -30.78 -26.20 40.33
CA VAL A 30 -32.00 -26.54 39.60
C VAL A 30 -32.47 -25.35 38.76
N MET A 31 -33.14 -25.66 37.63
CA MET A 31 -33.69 -24.67 36.70
C MET A 31 -35.15 -24.97 36.39
N GLY A 32 -35.93 -23.92 36.11
CA GLY A 32 -37.32 -24.06 35.64
C GLY A 32 -37.43 -24.83 34.32
N ALA A 33 -38.57 -25.48 34.09
CA ALA A 33 -38.82 -26.30 32.89
C ALA A 33 -39.14 -25.47 31.63
N ASP A 34 -39.62 -24.23 31.78
CA ASP A 34 -39.97 -23.35 30.66
C ASP A 34 -38.76 -22.50 30.20
N SER A 35 -38.30 -22.72 28.98
CA SER A 35 -37.20 -21.99 28.34
C SER A 35 -37.65 -21.10 27.17
N SER A 36 -38.97 -20.92 26.99
CA SER A 36 -39.54 -20.24 25.81
C SER A 36 -39.30 -18.73 25.78
N ARG A 37 -39.13 -18.08 26.93
CA ARG A 37 -38.96 -16.61 27.07
C ARG A 37 -37.54 -16.15 27.40
N GLY A 38 -36.55 -17.05 27.32
CA GLY A 38 -35.15 -16.77 27.68
C GLY A 38 -34.58 -17.80 28.66
N PRO A 39 -33.41 -17.54 29.27
CA PRO A 39 -32.84 -18.41 30.29
C PRO A 39 -33.82 -18.58 31.46
N PRO A 40 -34.21 -19.81 31.83
CA PRO A 40 -35.13 -20.06 32.94
C PRO A 40 -34.52 -19.65 34.28
N PRO A 41 -35.36 -19.39 35.30
CA PRO A 41 -34.88 -19.07 36.64
C PRO A 41 -34.11 -20.26 37.24
N GLU A 42 -33.02 -19.95 37.93
CA GLU A 42 -32.12 -20.92 38.55
C GLU A 42 -32.17 -20.77 40.07
N LYS A 43 -32.09 -21.90 40.79
CA LYS A 43 -32.02 -21.95 42.25
C LYS A 43 -30.94 -22.93 42.70
N LEU A 44 -30.07 -22.49 43.60
CA LEU A 44 -29.03 -23.30 44.21
C LEU A 44 -29.56 -23.84 45.54
N ILE A 45 -29.67 -25.16 45.67
CA ILE A 45 -30.27 -25.83 46.82
C ILE A 45 -29.20 -26.69 47.50
N SER A 46 -28.90 -26.39 48.76
CA SER A 46 -28.10 -27.25 49.62
C SER A 46 -29.00 -28.25 50.35
N LEU A 47 -28.64 -29.52 50.28
CA LEU A 47 -29.41 -30.61 50.85
C LEU A 47 -29.38 -30.55 52.39
N THR A 48 -30.57 -30.55 52.99
CA THR A 48 -30.73 -30.54 54.46
C THR A 48 -30.28 -31.84 55.08
N GLY A 49 -29.78 -31.78 56.32
CA GLY A 49 -29.46 -32.96 57.14
C GLY A 49 -28.17 -33.71 56.76
N ILE A 50 -27.50 -33.37 55.65
CA ILE A 50 -26.27 -34.05 55.22
C ILE A 50 -25.10 -33.08 55.03
N THR A 51 -23.89 -33.61 55.03
CA THR A 51 -22.65 -32.89 54.68
C THR A 51 -21.74 -33.79 53.86
N ALA A 52 -21.41 -33.35 52.66
CA ALA A 52 -20.47 -34.03 51.79
C ALA A 52 -19.02 -33.54 52.04
N PRO A 53 -17.99 -34.36 51.71
CA PRO A 53 -16.60 -33.92 51.75
C PRO A 53 -16.35 -32.75 50.78
N ARG A 54 -15.46 -31.83 51.14
CA ARG A 54 -15.25 -30.59 50.39
C ARG A 54 -14.37 -30.82 49.16
N LEU A 55 -14.82 -30.31 48.02
CA LEU A 55 -14.01 -30.28 46.80
C LEU A 55 -12.88 -29.26 46.91
N ALA A 56 -11.82 -29.52 46.16
CA ALA A 56 -10.67 -28.66 46.00
C ALA A 56 -11.07 -27.30 45.40
N ASN A 57 -10.34 -26.28 45.81
CA ASN A 57 -10.34 -24.96 45.18
C ASN A 57 -8.88 -24.57 44.87
N ARG A 58 -8.65 -23.36 44.34
CA ARG A 58 -7.29 -22.91 44.01
C ARG A 58 -6.31 -22.84 45.20
N SER A 59 -6.82 -22.85 46.42
CA SER A 59 -6.06 -22.72 47.67
C SER A 59 -6.07 -23.96 48.56
N THR A 60 -6.94 -24.95 48.29
CA THR A 60 -7.12 -26.13 49.14
C THR A 60 -7.36 -27.37 48.31
N ASP A 61 -6.79 -28.50 48.72
CA ASP A 61 -6.97 -29.80 48.06
C ASP A 61 -8.34 -30.43 48.35
N ASP A 62 -8.67 -31.49 47.61
CA ASP A 62 -9.90 -32.27 47.82
C ASP A 62 -9.85 -32.94 49.21
N SER A 63 -10.95 -32.88 49.94
CA SER A 63 -11.14 -33.80 51.07
C SER A 63 -11.26 -35.23 50.54
N PRO A 64 -10.87 -36.26 51.33
CA PRO A 64 -11.05 -37.64 50.92
C PRO A 64 -12.49 -37.90 50.45
N TRP A 65 -12.61 -38.58 49.30
CA TRP A 65 -13.88 -38.95 48.66
C TRP A 65 -14.75 -37.79 48.14
N ALA A 66 -14.29 -36.54 48.19
CA ALA A 66 -15.06 -35.38 47.71
C ALA A 66 -15.44 -35.47 46.24
N TRP A 67 -14.49 -35.87 45.39
CA TRP A 67 -14.73 -36.05 43.96
C TRP A 67 -15.73 -37.15 43.67
N ALA A 68 -15.56 -38.32 44.30
CA ALA A 68 -16.43 -39.47 44.08
C ALA A 68 -17.87 -39.18 44.54
N SER A 69 -18.03 -38.46 45.65
CA SER A 69 -19.33 -37.96 46.13
C SER A 69 -20.01 -37.05 45.10
N ARG A 70 -19.29 -36.07 44.57
CA ARG A 70 -19.81 -35.17 43.52
C ARG A 70 -20.10 -35.92 42.22
N ASP A 71 -19.21 -36.79 41.76
CA ASP A 71 -19.35 -37.52 40.50
C ASP A 71 -20.52 -38.51 40.53
N PHE A 72 -20.78 -39.13 41.69
CA PHE A 72 -21.96 -39.96 41.91
C PHE A 72 -23.25 -39.15 41.70
N LEU A 73 -23.37 -38.00 42.38
CA LEU A 73 -24.54 -37.14 42.27
C LEU A 73 -24.71 -36.59 40.84
N ARG A 74 -23.60 -36.18 40.22
CA ARG A 74 -23.53 -35.73 38.81
C ARG A 74 -24.12 -36.77 37.85
N ARG A 75 -23.69 -38.03 37.94
CA ARG A 75 -24.20 -39.13 37.10
C ARG A 75 -25.65 -39.47 37.39
N LEU A 76 -26.09 -39.31 38.65
CA LEU A 76 -27.44 -39.67 39.06
C LEU A 76 -28.49 -38.68 38.55
N VAL A 77 -28.26 -37.37 38.68
CA VAL A 77 -29.36 -36.38 38.55
C VAL A 77 -29.23 -35.37 37.41
N ILE A 78 -28.06 -35.19 36.77
CA ILE A 78 -27.90 -34.12 35.76
C ILE A 78 -28.84 -34.29 34.57
N GLY A 79 -29.53 -33.20 34.22
CA GLY A 79 -30.50 -33.18 33.13
C GLY A 79 -31.79 -33.93 33.41
N LYS A 80 -31.95 -34.53 34.60
CA LYS A 80 -33.16 -35.26 34.98
C LYS A 80 -34.18 -34.33 35.68
N PRO A 81 -35.48 -34.61 35.52
CA PRO A 81 -36.53 -33.92 36.25
C PRO A 81 -36.49 -34.30 37.73
N VAL A 82 -36.61 -33.30 38.59
CA VAL A 82 -36.66 -33.43 40.06
C VAL A 82 -37.77 -32.55 40.62
N THR A 83 -38.24 -32.86 41.82
CA THR A 83 -39.10 -31.95 42.58
C THR A 83 -38.39 -31.52 43.85
N PHE A 84 -38.45 -30.25 44.21
CA PHE A 84 -37.78 -29.76 45.41
C PHE A 84 -38.73 -29.02 46.34
N VAL A 85 -38.40 -29.04 47.63
CA VAL A 85 -39.10 -28.32 48.69
C VAL A 85 -38.05 -27.50 49.44
N ILE A 86 -38.21 -26.19 49.47
CA ILE A 86 -37.36 -25.30 50.26
C ILE A 86 -37.92 -25.30 51.69
N GLU A 87 -37.08 -25.66 52.65
CA GLU A 87 -37.42 -25.58 54.06
C GLU A 87 -37.16 -24.13 54.52
N ALA A 88 -38.01 -23.58 55.40
CA ALA A 88 -38.04 -22.16 55.76
C ALA A 88 -36.63 -21.57 55.99
N PRO A 89 -36.37 -20.29 55.61
CA PRO A 89 -35.03 -19.72 55.63
C PRO A 89 -34.46 -19.71 57.05
N ALA A 90 -33.66 -20.72 57.37
CA ALA A 90 -32.99 -20.85 58.65
C ALA A 90 -31.88 -19.81 58.72
N SER A 91 -32.23 -18.61 59.20
CA SER A 91 -31.30 -17.53 59.54
C SER A 91 -30.46 -17.01 58.37
N THR A 92 -30.44 -15.69 58.22
CA THR A 92 -29.36 -14.97 57.55
C THR A 92 -28.04 -15.28 58.29
N VAL A 93 -27.41 -16.41 57.99
CA VAL A 93 -25.98 -16.57 58.23
C VAL A 93 -25.33 -15.72 57.15
N PRO A 94 -24.66 -14.60 57.48
CA PRO A 94 -23.87 -13.86 56.50
C PRO A 94 -22.90 -14.86 55.89
N GLY A 95 -22.79 -14.86 54.55
CA GLY A 95 -21.86 -15.73 53.87
C GLY A 95 -20.52 -15.69 54.60
N GLY A 96 -19.98 -16.87 54.96
CA GLY A 96 -18.61 -16.97 55.44
C GLY A 96 -17.68 -16.15 54.53
N PRO A 97 -16.49 -15.74 55.01
CA PRO A 97 -15.76 -14.46 54.82
C PRO A 97 -15.75 -13.71 53.46
N THR A 98 -16.45 -14.17 52.44
CA THR A 98 -16.49 -13.70 51.06
C THR A 98 -17.86 -13.15 50.61
N GLY A 99 -18.84 -12.93 51.50
CA GLY A 99 -20.05 -12.13 51.17
C GLY A 99 -20.93 -12.69 50.05
N GLY A 100 -21.11 -14.02 49.99
CA GLY A 100 -21.97 -14.68 48.99
C GLY A 100 -23.48 -14.60 49.26
N PRO A 101 -24.33 -14.91 48.26
CA PRO A 101 -25.79 -14.91 48.40
C PRO A 101 -26.27 -15.91 49.47
N PRO A 102 -27.44 -15.67 50.11
CA PRO A 102 -27.97 -16.53 51.16
C PRO A 102 -28.16 -17.96 50.64
N ARG A 103 -27.67 -18.95 51.40
CA ARG A 103 -27.81 -20.37 51.03
C ARG A 103 -29.24 -20.83 51.32
N GLU A 104 -29.93 -21.32 50.30
CA GLU A 104 -31.24 -21.95 50.45
C GLU A 104 -31.04 -23.44 50.79
N PHE A 105 -31.63 -23.88 51.89
CA PHE A 105 -31.61 -25.26 52.32
C PHE A 105 -32.95 -25.92 51.97
N GLY A 106 -32.90 -27.15 51.45
CA GLY A 106 -34.13 -27.87 51.11
C GLY A 106 -33.91 -29.33 50.77
N THR A 107 -35.03 -30.03 50.59
CA THR A 107 -35.07 -31.44 50.21
C THR A 107 -35.38 -31.56 48.71
N VAL A 108 -34.58 -32.35 48.00
CA VAL A 108 -34.76 -32.60 46.56
C VAL A 108 -35.12 -34.07 46.35
N TYR A 109 -36.20 -34.32 45.62
CA TYR A 109 -36.73 -35.64 45.33
C TYR A 109 -36.41 -36.03 43.89
N PHE A 110 -35.89 -37.24 43.73
CA PHE A 110 -35.59 -37.88 42.47
C PHE A 110 -36.24 -39.27 42.46
N GLU A 111 -37.01 -39.59 41.41
CA GLU A 111 -37.76 -40.86 41.32
C GLU A 111 -38.64 -41.19 42.56
N GLY A 112 -39.15 -40.14 43.22
CA GLY A 112 -40.00 -40.27 44.42
C GLY A 112 -39.25 -40.40 45.74
N LEU A 113 -37.92 -40.49 45.73
CA LEU A 113 -37.07 -40.60 46.91
C LEU A 113 -36.23 -39.34 47.15
N PRO A 114 -35.97 -38.93 48.41
CA PRO A 114 -35.05 -37.85 48.72
C PRO A 114 -33.61 -38.16 48.26
N LEU A 115 -32.93 -37.21 47.63
CA LEU A 115 -31.53 -37.36 47.21
C LEU A 115 -30.58 -37.66 48.37
N GLN A 116 -30.90 -37.18 49.57
CA GLN A 116 -30.18 -37.50 50.79
C GLN A 116 -30.06 -39.02 51.00
N GLN A 117 -31.13 -39.78 50.74
CA GLN A 117 -31.12 -41.24 50.90
C GLN A 117 -30.16 -41.89 49.91
N HIS A 118 -30.18 -41.46 48.64
CA HIS A 118 -29.27 -42.01 47.62
C HIS A 118 -27.80 -41.73 47.92
N ILE A 119 -27.47 -40.52 48.41
CA ILE A 119 -26.09 -40.12 48.69
C ILE A 119 -25.57 -40.82 49.95
N VAL A 120 -26.39 -40.91 51.01
CA VAL A 120 -26.01 -41.57 52.27
C VAL A 120 -25.91 -43.08 52.10
N ALA A 121 -26.84 -43.74 51.38
CA ALA A 121 -26.81 -45.18 51.11
C ALA A 121 -25.58 -45.63 50.30
N ALA A 122 -25.05 -44.73 49.47
CA ALA A 122 -23.83 -44.96 48.71
C ALA A 122 -22.55 -44.61 49.50
N GLY A 123 -22.68 -44.11 50.73
CA GLY A 123 -21.55 -43.76 51.60
C GLY A 123 -20.83 -42.46 51.21
N TRP A 124 -21.51 -41.51 50.55
CA TRP A 124 -20.88 -40.31 49.99
C TRP A 124 -21.10 -39.01 50.80
N ALA A 125 -21.88 -39.05 51.88
CA ALA A 125 -22.11 -37.93 52.79
C ALA A 125 -22.34 -38.42 54.24
N ARG A 126 -22.13 -37.53 55.21
CA ARG A 126 -22.38 -37.77 56.65
C ARG A 126 -23.61 -37.01 57.11
N LEU A 127 -24.31 -37.51 58.12
CA LEU A 127 -25.43 -36.78 58.73
C LEU A 127 -24.94 -35.57 59.55
N LYS A 128 -25.74 -34.49 59.52
CA LYS A 128 -25.44 -33.22 60.19
C LYS A 128 -26.61 -32.78 61.06
N GLY A 129 -26.42 -32.86 62.38
CA GLY A 129 -27.39 -32.41 63.38
C GLY A 129 -28.31 -33.53 63.87
N VAL A 130 -29.21 -33.20 64.80
CA VAL A 130 -30.18 -34.11 65.43
C VAL A 130 -31.59 -33.66 65.02
N ALA A 131 -32.02 -33.99 63.80
CA ALA A 131 -33.30 -33.53 63.25
C ALA A 131 -34.22 -34.72 62.88
N LEU A 132 -35.54 -34.51 62.87
CA LEU A 132 -36.60 -35.51 62.65
C LEU A 132 -36.46 -36.42 61.40
N GLN A 133 -35.57 -36.10 60.46
CA GLN A 133 -35.22 -36.95 59.30
C GLN A 133 -34.24 -38.10 59.65
N ASP A 134 -33.68 -38.09 60.86
CA ASP A 134 -32.68 -39.06 61.34
C ASP A 134 -33.24 -40.48 61.47
N GLU A 135 -34.53 -40.69 61.75
CA GLU A 135 -35.10 -42.04 61.88
C GLU A 135 -34.96 -42.88 60.59
N VAL A 136 -34.99 -42.22 59.42
CA VAL A 136 -34.88 -42.90 58.12
C VAL A 136 -33.43 -42.92 57.63
N LEU A 137 -32.66 -41.85 57.85
CA LEU A 137 -31.29 -41.74 57.33
C LEU A 137 -30.25 -42.42 58.22
N ALA A 138 -30.43 -42.44 59.55
CA ALA A 138 -29.50 -43.09 60.48
C ALA A 138 -29.30 -44.60 60.24
N PRO A 139 -30.35 -45.43 60.00
CA PRO A 139 -30.13 -46.84 59.69
C PRO A 139 -29.41 -47.04 58.35
N ILE A 140 -29.63 -46.15 57.38
CA ILE A 140 -28.96 -46.18 56.07
C ILE A 140 -27.47 -45.79 56.21
N GLU A 141 -27.14 -44.80 57.04
CA GLU A 141 -25.76 -44.44 57.35
C GLU A 141 -25.04 -45.57 58.11
N ALA A 142 -25.72 -46.19 59.08
CA ALA A 142 -25.19 -47.33 59.83
C ALA A 142 -24.83 -48.52 58.92
N ALA A 143 -25.72 -48.87 57.98
CA ALA A 143 -25.45 -49.91 56.98
C ALA A 143 -24.24 -49.56 56.09
N SER A 144 -24.18 -48.31 55.60
CA SER A 144 -23.07 -47.85 54.75
C SER A 144 -21.72 -47.84 55.48
N LYS A 145 -21.75 -47.61 56.80
CA LYS A 145 -20.58 -47.64 57.68
C LYS A 145 -20.12 -49.06 57.96
N GLU A 146 -21.05 -49.99 58.20
CA GLU A 146 -20.75 -51.42 58.39
C GLU A 146 -20.10 -52.03 57.13
N GLU A 147 -20.61 -51.66 55.94
CA GLU A 147 -20.08 -52.10 54.66
C GLU A 147 -18.80 -51.37 54.23
N GLY A 148 -18.34 -50.37 54.99
CA GLY A 148 -17.13 -49.60 54.70
C GLY A 148 -17.17 -48.88 53.34
N ARG A 149 -18.33 -48.32 52.96
CA ARG A 149 -18.50 -47.62 51.67
C ARG A 149 -18.01 -46.17 51.73
N GLY A 150 -17.35 -45.71 50.68
CA GLY A 150 -17.01 -44.30 50.46
C GLY A 150 -16.27 -43.66 51.63
N VAL A 151 -16.87 -42.63 52.25
CA VAL A 151 -16.29 -41.84 53.34
C VAL A 151 -15.96 -42.63 54.60
N TRP A 152 -16.45 -43.87 54.71
CA TRP A 152 -16.19 -44.80 55.81
C TRP A 152 -15.02 -45.75 55.52
N ASN A 153 -14.46 -45.72 54.30
CA ASN A 153 -13.26 -46.46 53.94
C ASN A 153 -12.00 -45.61 54.17
N GLU A 154 -11.39 -45.79 55.34
CA GLU A 154 -10.17 -45.04 55.71
C GLU A 154 -8.92 -45.55 54.97
N ALA A 155 -8.89 -46.84 54.59
CA ALA A 155 -7.72 -47.46 53.95
C ALA A 155 -7.44 -46.89 52.53
N SER A 156 -8.47 -46.43 51.82
CA SER A 156 -8.36 -45.83 50.49
C SER A 156 -8.58 -44.32 50.47
N ALA A 157 -8.60 -43.67 51.64
CA ALA A 157 -8.87 -42.24 51.75
C ALA A 157 -7.81 -41.38 51.04
N ALA A 158 -6.52 -41.73 51.15
CA ALA A 158 -5.43 -40.97 50.54
C ALA A 158 -5.39 -41.07 49.01
N SER A 159 -5.74 -42.24 48.44
CA SER A 159 -5.80 -42.44 46.98
C SER A 159 -7.03 -41.81 46.32
N SER A 160 -8.01 -41.39 47.12
CA SER A 160 -9.24 -40.73 46.65
C SER A 160 -9.08 -39.23 46.35
N VAL A 161 -7.99 -38.61 46.83
CA VAL A 161 -7.69 -37.18 46.64
C VAL A 161 -7.05 -36.99 45.27
N ARG A 162 -7.65 -36.15 44.42
CA ARG A 162 -7.13 -35.88 43.07
C ARG A 162 -5.97 -34.89 43.11
N SER A 163 -4.98 -35.11 42.24
CA SER A 163 -3.98 -34.10 41.91
C SER A 163 -4.48 -33.22 40.76
N ILE A 164 -5.15 -32.11 41.09
CA ILE A 164 -5.69 -31.19 40.07
C ILE A 164 -4.58 -30.28 39.58
N LYS A 165 -4.33 -30.30 38.26
CA LYS A 165 -3.39 -29.37 37.62
C LYS A 165 -4.17 -28.17 37.10
N TRP A 166 -4.06 -27.04 37.79
CA TRP A 166 -4.79 -25.81 37.46
C TRP A 166 -4.23 -25.16 36.19
N ALA A 167 -5.08 -24.42 35.48
CA ALA A 167 -4.66 -23.69 34.28
C ALA A 167 -3.46 -22.77 34.58
N GLY A 168 -2.37 -22.94 33.83
CA GLY A 168 -1.10 -22.23 34.00
C GLY A 168 0.01 -23.03 34.71
N SER A 169 -0.29 -24.20 35.29
CA SER A 169 0.69 -25.05 35.98
C SER A 169 1.34 -26.12 35.09
N PHE A 170 1.00 -26.16 33.79
CA PHE A 170 1.47 -27.16 32.83
C PHE A 170 1.65 -26.54 31.44
N ASP A 171 2.52 -27.12 30.62
CA ASP A 171 2.72 -26.70 29.24
C ASP A 171 1.55 -27.18 28.35
N ALA A 172 0.76 -26.22 27.88
CA ALA A 172 -0.39 -26.49 27.01
C ALA A 172 0.03 -27.03 25.64
N ALA A 173 1.17 -26.60 25.10
CA ALA A 173 1.65 -27.07 23.79
C ALA A 173 2.11 -28.53 23.86
N GLY A 174 2.88 -28.88 24.90
CA GLY A 174 3.27 -30.26 25.19
C GLY A 174 2.08 -31.18 25.45
N LEU A 175 1.03 -30.70 26.12
CA LEU A 175 -0.19 -31.48 26.37
C LEU A 175 -0.93 -31.83 25.06
N VAL A 176 -1.06 -30.85 24.14
CA VAL A 176 -1.67 -31.09 22.82
C VAL A 176 -0.83 -32.05 21.98
N ALA A 177 0.50 -31.92 22.03
CA ALA A 177 1.41 -32.83 21.33
C ALA A 177 1.31 -34.28 21.87
N ALA A 178 1.17 -34.44 23.19
CA ALA A 178 1.06 -35.75 23.83
C ALA A 178 -0.24 -36.49 23.46
N PHE A 179 -1.36 -35.77 23.32
CA PHE A 179 -2.66 -36.39 23.01
C PHE A 179 -2.94 -36.59 21.50
N GLY A 180 -2.15 -35.98 20.60
CA GLY A 180 -2.14 -36.35 19.18
C GLY A 180 -3.51 -36.34 18.48
N ARG A 181 -4.38 -35.37 18.78
CA ARG A 181 -5.78 -35.24 18.28
C ARG A 181 -6.74 -36.39 18.66
N GLN A 182 -6.34 -37.28 19.57
CA GLN A 182 -7.25 -38.32 20.04
C GLN A 182 -8.35 -37.73 20.94
N PRO A 183 -9.60 -38.25 20.87
CA PRO A 183 -10.66 -37.82 21.77
C PRO A 183 -10.33 -38.20 23.22
N GLN A 184 -10.19 -37.20 24.09
CA GLN A 184 -9.95 -37.40 25.51
C GLN A 184 -11.26 -37.25 26.30
N GLU A 185 -11.51 -38.17 27.23
CA GLU A 185 -12.65 -38.02 28.14
C GLU A 185 -12.44 -36.80 29.05
N ALA A 186 -13.46 -35.97 29.17
CA ALA A 186 -13.41 -34.76 29.98
C ALA A 186 -14.78 -34.45 30.58
N ILE A 187 -14.77 -33.69 31.67
CA ILE A 187 -15.98 -33.16 32.30
C ILE A 187 -16.00 -31.64 32.16
N ILE A 188 -17.08 -31.08 31.64
CA ILE A 188 -17.22 -29.63 31.54
C ILE A 188 -17.57 -29.06 32.92
N GLU A 189 -16.66 -28.29 33.51
CA GLU A 189 -16.81 -27.72 34.86
C GLU A 189 -17.49 -26.36 34.85
N HIS A 190 -17.24 -25.55 33.83
CA HIS A 190 -17.77 -24.19 33.76
C HIS A 190 -17.87 -23.70 32.32
N VAL A 191 -18.87 -22.86 32.02
CA VAL A 191 -19.09 -22.28 30.69
C VAL A 191 -19.05 -20.76 30.81
N PRO A 192 -17.86 -20.13 30.65
CA PRO A 192 -17.76 -18.67 30.65
C PRO A 192 -18.59 -17.99 29.54
N SER A 193 -18.71 -18.63 28.37
CA SER A 193 -19.52 -18.13 27.25
C SER A 193 -19.87 -19.28 26.30
N GLY A 194 -20.73 -19.04 25.31
CA GLY A 194 -21.10 -20.07 24.33
C GLY A 194 -19.92 -20.67 23.53
N SER A 195 -18.80 -19.95 23.38
CA SER A 195 -17.61 -20.45 22.67
C SER A 195 -16.47 -20.89 23.56
N PHE A 196 -16.54 -20.60 24.87
CA PHE A 196 -15.48 -20.91 25.82
C PHE A 196 -15.99 -21.89 26.87
N LEU A 197 -15.25 -22.97 27.08
CA LEU A 197 -15.56 -24.03 28.03
C LEU A 197 -14.37 -24.22 28.97
N ARG A 198 -14.60 -24.51 30.24
CA ARG A 198 -13.57 -25.06 31.13
C ARG A 198 -13.86 -26.52 31.33
N ALA A 199 -12.91 -27.35 30.95
CA ALA A 199 -13.02 -28.80 31.05
C ALA A 199 -11.93 -29.36 31.98
N LEU A 200 -12.26 -30.42 32.68
CA LEU A 200 -11.34 -31.24 33.45
C LEU A 200 -11.06 -32.51 32.64
N LEU A 201 -9.83 -32.69 32.15
CA LEU A 201 -9.43 -33.87 31.39
C LEU A 201 -9.26 -35.07 32.33
N LEU A 202 -9.76 -36.23 31.92
CA LEU A 202 -9.59 -37.50 32.61
C LEU A 202 -8.59 -38.37 31.86
N PRO A 203 -7.76 -39.19 32.52
CA PRO A 203 -7.67 -39.39 33.97
C PRO A 203 -6.70 -38.40 34.69
N GLY A 204 -5.99 -37.55 33.96
CA GLY A 204 -4.90 -36.72 34.50
C GLY A 204 -5.33 -35.51 35.34
N PHE A 205 -6.62 -35.20 35.37
CA PHE A 205 -7.23 -34.08 36.12
C PHE A 205 -6.62 -32.70 35.79
N GLU A 206 -6.18 -32.51 34.55
CA GLU A 206 -5.79 -31.20 34.02
C GLU A 206 -7.02 -30.33 33.76
N GLN A 207 -7.06 -29.14 34.37
CA GLN A 207 -8.10 -28.15 34.07
C GLN A 207 -7.67 -27.27 32.90
N VAL A 208 -8.35 -27.42 31.76
CA VAL A 208 -8.09 -26.69 30.53
C VAL A 208 -9.23 -25.72 30.22
N THR A 209 -8.87 -24.55 29.69
CA THR A 209 -9.85 -23.65 29.06
C THR A 209 -9.81 -23.88 27.56
N LEU A 210 -10.95 -24.25 27.00
CA LEU A 210 -11.14 -24.63 25.61
C LEU A 210 -11.92 -23.54 24.89
N SER A 211 -11.51 -23.27 23.65
CA SER A 211 -12.28 -22.48 22.69
C SER A 211 -12.84 -23.44 21.65
N LEU A 212 -14.11 -23.29 21.29
CA LEU A 212 -14.69 -24.06 20.19
C LEU A 212 -14.03 -23.64 18.87
N CYS A 213 -13.47 -24.62 18.16
CA CYS A 213 -12.79 -24.37 16.89
C CYS A 213 -13.76 -23.78 15.85
N GLY A 214 -13.32 -22.73 15.15
CA GLY A 214 -14.04 -22.15 14.02
C GLY A 214 -15.33 -21.37 14.33
N THR A 215 -15.71 -21.21 15.61
CA THR A 215 -16.94 -20.51 15.99
C THR A 215 -16.70 -19.49 17.09
N GLN A 216 -17.37 -18.34 17.00
CA GLN A 216 -17.33 -17.30 18.03
C GLN A 216 -18.75 -16.85 18.37
N CYS A 217 -19.10 -16.98 19.64
CA CYS A 217 -20.35 -16.51 20.21
C CYS A 217 -20.19 -15.05 20.69
N PRO A 218 -21.30 -14.29 20.78
CA PRO A 218 -21.29 -12.95 21.34
C PRO A 218 -20.67 -12.93 22.75
N PRO A 219 -19.77 -11.97 23.04
CA PRO A 219 -19.07 -11.93 24.31
C PRO A 219 -20.01 -11.48 25.45
N LEU A 220 -19.77 -12.04 26.64
CA LEU A 220 -20.25 -11.45 27.89
C LEU A 220 -19.08 -10.64 28.47
N LYS A 221 -19.22 -9.31 28.51
CA LYS A 221 -18.24 -8.43 29.14
C LYS A 221 -18.66 -8.19 30.58
N ARG A 222 -17.67 -8.15 31.49
CA ARG A 222 -17.90 -7.78 32.88
C ARG A 222 -17.43 -6.33 33.04
N GLY A 223 -18.36 -5.41 33.31
CA GLY A 223 -18.03 -4.00 33.54
C GLY A 223 -17.29 -3.79 34.86
N GLU A 224 -16.72 -2.59 35.05
CA GLU A 224 -15.97 -2.24 36.26
C GLU A 224 -16.84 -2.29 37.54
N ASP A 225 -18.16 -2.08 37.40
CA ASP A 225 -19.15 -2.19 38.47
C ASP A 225 -19.56 -3.64 38.81
N GLY A 226 -18.95 -4.63 38.15
CA GLY A 226 -19.27 -6.05 38.32
C GLY A 226 -20.55 -6.51 37.63
N VAL A 227 -21.30 -5.61 36.99
CA VAL A 227 -22.49 -5.90 36.18
C VAL A 227 -22.07 -6.48 34.82
N GLU A 228 -22.68 -7.61 34.44
CA GLU A 228 -22.42 -8.28 33.17
C GLU A 228 -23.16 -7.59 32.01
N GLU A 229 -22.42 -6.89 31.16
CA GLU A 229 -22.89 -6.38 29.87
C GLU A 229 -22.86 -7.51 28.84
N ALA A 230 -24.05 -7.98 28.47
CA ALA A 230 -24.23 -9.04 27.49
C ALA A 230 -24.56 -8.44 26.13
N ALA A 231 -23.77 -8.79 25.11
CA ALA A 231 -24.16 -8.54 23.72
C ALA A 231 -25.49 -9.28 23.39
N PRO A 232 -26.23 -8.84 22.35
CA PRO A 232 -27.45 -9.54 21.93
C PRO A 232 -27.21 -11.04 21.72
N PHE A 233 -28.09 -11.87 22.26
CA PHE A 233 -28.02 -13.35 22.21
C PHE A 233 -26.86 -14.00 23.00
N ALA A 234 -26.04 -13.24 23.74
CA ALA A 234 -24.90 -13.80 24.49
C ALA A 234 -25.36 -14.72 25.63
N ARG A 235 -26.39 -14.32 26.39
CA ARG A 235 -26.93 -15.11 27.52
C ARG A 235 -27.62 -16.38 27.03
N GLU A 236 -28.33 -16.30 25.92
CA GLU A 236 -29.00 -17.41 25.26
C GLU A 236 -28.00 -18.41 24.68
N ALA A 237 -26.91 -17.94 24.06
CA ALA A 237 -25.84 -18.79 23.55
C ALA A 237 -25.12 -19.53 24.70
N ARG A 238 -24.83 -18.84 25.81
CA ARG A 238 -24.27 -19.48 27.02
C ARG A 238 -25.22 -20.54 27.57
N PHE A 239 -26.50 -20.22 27.74
CA PHE A 239 -27.51 -21.15 28.23
C PHE A 239 -27.68 -22.38 27.32
N PHE A 240 -27.63 -22.18 26.00
CA PHE A 240 -27.72 -23.27 25.02
C PHE A 240 -26.62 -24.33 25.23
N VAL A 241 -25.42 -23.87 25.56
CA VAL A 241 -24.26 -24.73 25.83
C VAL A 241 -24.31 -25.32 27.23
N GLU A 242 -24.66 -24.53 28.25
CA GLU A 242 -24.78 -24.99 29.63
C GLU A 242 -25.81 -26.12 29.78
N SER A 243 -27.00 -25.96 29.21
CA SER A 243 -28.08 -26.97 29.29
C SER A 243 -27.70 -28.32 28.67
N ARG A 244 -26.73 -28.36 27.75
CA ARG A 244 -26.31 -29.56 27.02
C ARG A 244 -25.03 -30.17 27.53
N LEU A 245 -24.07 -29.37 27.99
CA LEU A 245 -22.70 -29.82 28.25
C LEU A 245 -22.26 -29.66 29.70
N LEU A 246 -22.85 -28.74 30.47
CA LEU A 246 -22.38 -28.45 31.83
C LEU A 246 -22.44 -29.70 32.72
N HIS A 247 -21.31 -30.00 33.36
CA HIS A 247 -21.07 -31.16 34.22
C HIS A 247 -21.38 -32.52 33.55
N ARG A 248 -21.44 -32.58 32.22
CA ARG A 248 -21.56 -33.84 31.48
C ARG A 248 -20.18 -34.38 31.11
N SER A 249 -20.10 -35.71 30.98
CA SER A 249 -18.93 -36.38 30.43
C SER A 249 -18.97 -36.25 28.92
N VAL A 250 -17.89 -35.75 28.33
CA VAL A 250 -17.75 -35.51 26.88
C VAL A 250 -16.40 -36.02 26.42
N GLN A 251 -16.29 -36.31 25.12
CA GLN A 251 -15.00 -36.58 24.48
C GLN A 251 -14.54 -35.33 23.75
N ILE A 252 -13.32 -34.87 24.06
CA ILE A 252 -12.74 -33.64 23.54
C ILE A 252 -11.49 -33.99 22.73
N ALA A 253 -11.53 -33.73 21.43
CA ALA A 253 -10.35 -33.83 20.58
C ALA A 253 -9.59 -32.49 20.60
N LEU A 254 -8.36 -32.50 21.14
CA LEU A 254 -7.51 -31.31 21.16
C LEU A 254 -6.81 -31.16 19.80
N GLN A 255 -7.26 -30.20 19.00
CA GLN A 255 -6.77 -30.02 17.61
C GLN A 255 -5.49 -29.18 17.51
N GLY A 256 -5.23 -28.29 18.48
CA GLY A 256 -4.11 -27.35 18.47
C GLY A 256 -4.18 -26.34 19.63
N VAL A 257 -3.05 -25.70 19.92
CA VAL A 257 -3.02 -24.40 20.63
C VAL A 257 -3.08 -23.33 19.53
N ASP A 258 -3.98 -22.36 19.66
CA ASP A 258 -4.43 -21.55 18.53
C ASP A 258 -3.28 -20.86 17.75
N LYS A 259 -3.21 -21.17 16.44
CA LYS A 259 -3.24 -20.27 15.27
C LYS A 259 -3.52 -21.14 14.04
N ASN A 260 -4.80 -21.45 13.83
CA ASN A 260 -5.41 -22.14 12.67
C ASN A 260 -5.19 -23.66 12.54
N GLY A 261 -6.28 -24.42 12.63
CA GLY A 261 -6.35 -25.83 12.24
C GLY A 261 -7.82 -26.29 12.15
N SER A 262 -8.20 -26.82 10.97
CA SER A 262 -9.55 -26.85 10.37
C SER A 262 -10.58 -27.83 10.95
N LEU A 263 -11.87 -27.45 10.78
CA LEU A 263 -12.98 -28.22 10.19
C LEU A 263 -14.08 -27.20 9.79
N LEU A 264 -13.92 -26.53 8.65
CA LEU A 264 -14.76 -25.37 8.28
C LEU A 264 -15.98 -25.72 7.42
N ALA A 265 -15.94 -26.74 6.55
CA ALA A 265 -17.00 -26.95 5.57
C ALA A 265 -18.38 -27.22 6.20
N GLU A 266 -18.46 -28.11 7.20
CA GLU A 266 -19.72 -28.43 7.90
C GLU A 266 -20.23 -27.26 8.75
N LEU A 267 -19.31 -26.52 9.40
CA LEU A 267 -19.66 -25.33 10.18
C LEU A 267 -20.15 -24.19 9.29
N ARG A 268 -19.58 -24.04 8.10
CA ARG A 268 -20.00 -23.04 7.09
C ARG A 268 -21.36 -23.38 6.50
N GLU A 269 -21.65 -24.66 6.26
CA GLU A 269 -22.99 -25.11 5.87
C GLU A 269 -24.03 -24.76 6.94
N ALA A 270 -23.74 -25.08 8.20
CA ALA A 270 -24.61 -24.73 9.33
C ALA A 270 -24.79 -23.20 9.49
N GLU A 271 -23.72 -22.41 9.28
CA GLU A 271 -23.78 -20.95 9.27
C GLU A 271 -24.66 -20.44 8.12
N ARG A 272 -24.55 -21.03 6.93
CA ARG A 272 -25.35 -20.66 5.75
C ARG A 272 -26.83 -20.94 5.98
N GLN A 273 -27.17 -22.08 6.56
CA GLN A 273 -28.55 -22.41 6.94
C GLN A 273 -29.11 -21.40 7.95
N ALA A 274 -28.30 -20.99 8.94
CA ALA A 274 -28.71 -19.96 9.91
C ALA A 274 -28.90 -18.58 9.28
N LYS A 275 -28.07 -18.18 8.32
CA LYS A 275 -28.20 -16.94 7.53
C LYS A 275 -29.45 -16.96 6.65
N ALA A 276 -29.66 -18.05 5.92
CA ALA A 276 -30.83 -18.23 5.05
C ALA A 276 -32.14 -18.18 5.86
N GLY A 277 -32.15 -18.79 7.05
CA GLY A 277 -33.29 -18.76 7.97
C GLY A 277 -33.41 -17.48 8.82
N ARG A 278 -32.53 -16.47 8.63
CA ARG A 278 -32.48 -15.23 9.43
C ARG A 278 -32.57 -15.47 10.95
N LEU A 279 -31.85 -16.50 11.42
CA LEU A 279 -31.94 -16.95 12.80
C LEU A 279 -31.07 -16.08 13.72
N ARG A 280 -31.67 -15.56 14.80
CA ARG A 280 -31.02 -14.85 15.93
C ARG A 280 -30.07 -13.74 15.45
N LEU A 281 -28.75 -13.98 15.46
CA LEU A 281 -27.72 -13.04 15.01
C LEU A 281 -27.95 -12.53 13.58
N TRP A 282 -28.60 -13.33 12.73
CA TRP A 282 -28.86 -13.02 11.33
C TRP A 282 -30.25 -12.43 11.06
N ARG A 283 -31.00 -12.01 12.09
CA ARG A 283 -32.34 -11.39 11.90
C ARG A 283 -32.28 -10.16 10.98
N GLU A 284 -31.26 -9.34 11.18
CA GLU A 284 -31.00 -8.10 10.44
C GLU A 284 -29.98 -8.30 9.30
N TYR A 285 -29.70 -9.56 8.93
CA TYR A 285 -28.75 -9.83 7.86
C TYR A 285 -29.29 -9.31 6.52
N VAL A 286 -28.59 -8.33 5.96
CA VAL A 286 -28.81 -7.83 4.60
C VAL A 286 -27.80 -8.51 3.68
N PRO A 287 -28.25 -9.34 2.72
CA PRO A 287 -27.34 -9.87 1.71
C PRO A 287 -26.82 -8.71 0.85
N PRO A 288 -25.53 -8.72 0.45
CA PRO A 288 -24.99 -7.68 -0.41
C PRO A 288 -25.82 -7.61 -1.71
N GLN A 289 -26.29 -6.40 -2.05
CA GLN A 289 -26.99 -6.18 -3.32
C GLN A 289 -25.97 -6.35 -4.44
N ALA A 290 -26.18 -7.35 -5.30
CA ALA A 290 -25.40 -7.49 -6.52
C ALA A 290 -25.72 -6.30 -7.44
N ALA A 291 -24.74 -5.40 -7.65
CA ALA A 291 -24.86 -4.41 -8.71
C ALA A 291 -24.94 -5.12 -10.07
N SER A 292 -25.49 -4.42 -11.07
CA SER A 292 -25.58 -4.92 -12.44
C SER A 292 -24.20 -5.38 -12.94
N GLU A 293 -24.12 -6.61 -13.46
CA GLU A 293 -22.90 -7.13 -14.09
C GLU A 293 -22.52 -6.27 -15.30
N LEU A 294 -21.25 -5.88 -15.37
CA LEU A 294 -20.67 -5.11 -16.47
C LEU A 294 -19.70 -5.98 -17.26
N LEU A 295 -19.79 -5.94 -18.58
CA LEU A 295 -18.81 -6.56 -19.47
C LEU A 295 -17.81 -5.51 -19.92
N GLY A 296 -16.52 -5.78 -19.71
CA GLY A 296 -15.45 -4.86 -20.10
C GLY A 296 -14.16 -5.57 -20.48
N ARG A 297 -13.20 -4.82 -21.01
CA ARG A 297 -11.87 -5.30 -21.40
C ARG A 297 -10.83 -4.70 -20.45
N VAL A 298 -9.90 -5.51 -19.94
CA VAL A 298 -8.83 -5.00 -19.08
C VAL A 298 -7.80 -4.24 -19.90
N VAL A 299 -7.57 -2.97 -19.57
CA VAL A 299 -6.61 -2.07 -20.26
C VAL A 299 -5.29 -1.99 -19.50
N GLU A 300 -5.33 -1.90 -18.16
CA GLU A 300 -4.15 -1.69 -17.33
C GLU A 300 -4.24 -2.48 -16.03
N VAL A 301 -3.13 -3.08 -15.61
CA VAL A 301 -2.95 -3.65 -14.29
C VAL A 301 -2.14 -2.68 -13.43
N VAL A 302 -2.75 -2.09 -12.42
CA VAL A 302 -2.09 -1.09 -11.55
C VAL A 302 -1.23 -1.79 -10.50
N SER A 303 -1.84 -2.73 -9.78
CA SER A 303 -1.24 -3.56 -8.72
C SER A 303 -1.80 -4.98 -8.79
N GLY A 304 -1.29 -5.90 -7.96
CA GLY A 304 -1.77 -7.28 -7.90
C GLY A 304 -3.25 -7.46 -7.53
N ASP A 305 -3.92 -6.38 -7.08
CA ASP A 305 -5.32 -6.34 -6.68
C ASP A 305 -6.12 -5.21 -7.35
N THR A 306 -5.54 -4.42 -8.26
CA THR A 306 -6.23 -3.27 -8.88
C THR A 306 -6.04 -3.25 -10.38
N LEU A 307 -7.16 -3.15 -11.10
CA LEU A 307 -7.27 -3.24 -12.55
C LEU A 307 -8.02 -2.01 -13.09
N VAL A 308 -7.72 -1.62 -14.32
CA VAL A 308 -8.51 -0.65 -15.09
C VAL A 308 -9.20 -1.39 -16.22
N VAL A 309 -10.52 -1.28 -16.27
CA VAL A 309 -11.38 -1.96 -17.23
C VAL A 309 -12.08 -0.90 -18.08
N ALA A 310 -11.99 -1.05 -19.40
CA ALA A 310 -12.73 -0.25 -20.36
C ALA A 310 -14.05 -0.93 -20.73
N ASP A 311 -15.13 -0.16 -20.75
CA ASP A 311 -16.43 -0.62 -21.25
C ASP A 311 -16.47 -0.68 -22.80
N ALA A 312 -17.63 -1.00 -23.38
CA ALA A 312 -17.82 -1.02 -24.83
C ALA A 312 -17.68 0.37 -25.49
N ALA A 313 -17.84 1.45 -24.72
CA ALA A 313 -17.67 2.84 -25.15
C ALA A 313 -16.23 3.36 -24.90
N ASN A 314 -15.29 2.49 -24.50
CA ASN A 314 -13.92 2.83 -24.11
C ASN A 314 -13.79 3.75 -22.87
N ASN A 315 -14.80 3.84 -22.02
CA ASN A 315 -14.67 4.52 -20.72
C ASN A 315 -13.86 3.65 -19.76
N GLU A 316 -12.70 4.16 -19.31
CA GLU A 316 -11.82 3.47 -18.38
C GLU A 316 -12.29 3.67 -16.92
N THR A 317 -12.62 2.57 -16.23
CA THR A 317 -12.96 2.59 -14.79
C THR A 317 -11.96 1.74 -14.00
N ARG A 318 -11.51 2.26 -12.86
CA ARG A 318 -10.58 1.55 -11.96
C ARG A 318 -11.36 0.72 -10.93
N TYR A 319 -11.07 -0.58 -10.89
CA TYR A 319 -11.64 -1.55 -9.95
C TYR A 319 -10.55 -2.18 -9.09
N SER A 320 -10.77 -2.26 -7.78
CA SER A 320 -10.00 -3.09 -6.88
C SER A 320 -10.71 -4.43 -6.66
N LEU A 321 -9.97 -5.52 -6.58
CA LEU A 321 -10.53 -6.85 -6.34
C LEU A 321 -11.10 -6.91 -4.91
N SER A 322 -12.35 -7.32 -4.80
CA SER A 322 -13.03 -7.39 -3.51
C SER A 322 -12.48 -8.47 -2.59
N SER A 323 -12.45 -8.16 -1.29
CA SER A 323 -11.98 -9.06 -0.22
C SER A 323 -10.57 -9.66 -0.40
N ILE A 324 -9.73 -9.11 -1.28
CA ILE A 324 -8.35 -9.54 -1.52
C ILE A 324 -7.39 -8.41 -1.17
N ARG A 325 -6.23 -8.74 -0.61
CA ARG A 325 -5.15 -7.80 -0.34
C ARG A 325 -3.84 -8.30 -0.95
N CYS A 326 -3.26 -7.49 -1.82
CA CYS A 326 -1.92 -7.72 -2.38
C CYS A 326 -0.86 -6.81 -1.73
N PRO A 327 0.42 -7.21 -1.80
CA PRO A 327 1.54 -6.34 -1.47
C PRO A 327 1.51 -5.05 -2.30
N ARG A 328 1.86 -3.92 -1.68
CA ARG A 328 1.76 -2.61 -2.30
C ARG A 328 2.86 -2.38 -3.33
N MET A 329 2.46 -1.97 -4.52
CA MET A 329 3.34 -1.39 -5.53
C MET A 329 3.53 0.11 -5.22
N GLY A 330 4.50 0.42 -4.37
CA GLY A 330 4.93 1.79 -4.06
C GLY A 330 6.21 2.19 -4.80
N ARG A 331 6.80 3.34 -4.42
CA ARG A 331 8.16 3.76 -4.88
C ARG A 331 9.21 2.70 -4.52
N GLU A 332 9.04 2.11 -3.35
CA GLU A 332 9.71 0.87 -2.96
C GLU A 332 8.62 -0.22 -2.91
N PRO A 333 8.64 -1.18 -3.85
CA PRO A 333 7.64 -2.24 -3.88
C PRO A 333 7.83 -3.18 -2.69
N GLU A 334 6.72 -3.55 -2.04
CA GLU A 334 6.74 -4.57 -1.00
C GLU A 334 7.17 -5.93 -1.57
N PRO A 335 7.72 -6.85 -0.75
CA PRO A 335 8.05 -8.20 -1.17
C PRO A 335 6.90 -8.86 -1.95
N TYR A 336 7.21 -9.49 -3.09
CA TYR A 336 6.26 -10.17 -3.98
C TYR A 336 5.27 -9.25 -4.74
N ALA A 337 5.33 -7.91 -4.56
CA ALA A 337 4.41 -6.99 -5.22
C ALA A 337 4.58 -6.99 -6.76
N ALA A 338 5.82 -7.00 -7.23
CA ALA A 338 6.14 -7.01 -8.66
C ALA A 338 5.73 -8.34 -9.30
N GLU A 339 5.99 -9.46 -8.63
CA GLU A 339 5.59 -10.80 -9.07
C GLU A 339 4.07 -10.95 -9.12
N ALA A 340 3.34 -10.40 -8.14
CA ALA A 340 1.88 -10.41 -8.11
C ALA A 340 1.30 -9.60 -9.28
N LYS A 341 1.84 -8.41 -9.53
CA LYS A 341 1.44 -7.56 -10.66
C LYS A 341 1.69 -8.25 -12.00
N GLU A 342 2.87 -8.86 -12.17
CA GLU A 342 3.26 -9.52 -13.42
C GLU A 342 2.46 -10.80 -13.68
N ALA A 343 2.16 -11.59 -12.63
CA ALA A 343 1.31 -12.77 -12.73
C ALA A 343 -0.11 -12.40 -13.16
N LEU A 344 -0.65 -11.30 -12.62
CA LEU A 344 -1.95 -10.78 -13.03
C LEU A 344 -1.90 -10.28 -14.49
N ARG A 345 -0.92 -9.43 -14.83
CA ARG A 345 -0.72 -8.87 -16.19
C ARG A 345 -0.75 -9.94 -17.27
N ARG A 346 0.02 -11.03 -17.13
CA ARG A 346 0.12 -12.08 -18.17
C ARG A 346 -1.19 -12.80 -18.45
N ARG A 347 -2.13 -12.77 -17.51
CA ARG A 347 -3.36 -13.57 -17.57
C ARG A 347 -4.58 -12.74 -17.94
N VAL A 348 -4.62 -11.48 -17.55
CA VAL A 348 -5.85 -10.66 -17.62
C VAL A 348 -5.77 -9.54 -18.63
N LEU A 349 -4.57 -9.11 -19.03
CA LEU A 349 -4.41 -7.96 -19.91
C LEU A 349 -5.06 -8.25 -21.27
N CYS A 350 -5.91 -7.32 -21.72
CA CYS A 350 -6.69 -7.41 -22.97
C CYS A 350 -7.78 -8.49 -23.01
N GLU A 351 -7.98 -9.25 -21.94
CA GLU A 351 -9.08 -10.21 -21.83
C GLU A 351 -10.41 -9.50 -21.55
N ARG A 352 -11.50 -10.11 -22.02
CA ARG A 352 -12.87 -9.69 -21.66
C ARG A 352 -13.22 -10.27 -20.31
N VAL A 353 -13.68 -9.40 -19.41
CA VAL A 353 -14.01 -9.72 -18.02
C VAL A 353 -15.44 -9.32 -17.69
N ARG A 354 -16.07 -10.11 -16.81
CA ARG A 354 -17.31 -9.72 -16.14
C ARG A 354 -16.95 -9.08 -14.81
N VAL A 355 -17.38 -7.85 -14.61
CA VAL A 355 -17.13 -7.07 -13.41
C VAL A 355 -18.45 -6.84 -12.70
N THR A 356 -18.52 -7.26 -11.45
CA THR A 356 -19.68 -7.02 -10.58
C THR A 356 -19.22 -6.07 -9.47
N PRO A 357 -19.55 -4.76 -9.55
CA PRO A 357 -19.28 -3.82 -8.47
C PRO A 357 -19.99 -4.27 -7.20
N GLU A 358 -19.29 -4.24 -6.06
CA GLU A 358 -19.85 -4.72 -4.79
C GLU A 358 -19.94 -3.60 -3.75
N TYR A 359 -18.86 -2.83 -3.55
CA TYR A 359 -18.84 -1.77 -2.54
C TYR A 359 -17.79 -0.69 -2.83
N HIS A 360 -17.96 0.49 -2.23
CA HIS A 360 -16.97 1.57 -2.27
C HIS A 360 -16.30 1.70 -0.89
N ARG A 361 -14.99 1.93 -0.86
CA ARG A 361 -14.30 2.35 0.38
C ARG A 361 -13.46 3.58 0.12
N SER A 362 -13.56 4.53 1.02
CA SER A 362 -12.75 5.75 1.05
C SER A 362 -11.50 5.49 1.88
N PHE A 363 -10.34 5.81 1.33
CA PHE A 363 -9.06 5.70 2.02
C PHE A 363 -8.39 7.06 2.11
N GLU A 364 -7.67 7.30 3.20
CA GLU A 364 -6.73 8.43 3.26
C GLU A 364 -5.56 8.16 2.31
N GLY A 365 -5.42 8.99 1.29
CA GLY A 365 -4.30 8.95 0.35
C GLY A 365 -2.99 9.35 1.02
N GLN A 366 -1.86 8.92 0.45
CA GLN A 366 -0.49 9.22 0.91
C GLN A 366 -0.11 10.73 0.93
N GLY A 367 -1.06 11.63 0.71
CA GLY A 367 -0.92 13.09 0.77
C GLY A 367 -2.12 13.81 1.39
N GLY A 368 -2.93 13.13 2.22
CA GLY A 368 -4.02 13.75 2.99
C GLY A 368 -5.35 13.96 2.24
N GLY A 369 -5.45 13.53 0.97
CA GLY A 369 -6.72 13.54 0.23
C GLY A 369 -7.50 12.24 0.39
N VAL A 370 -8.82 12.31 0.51
CA VAL A 370 -9.70 11.13 0.52
C VAL A 370 -9.76 10.54 -0.90
N GLN A 371 -9.34 9.28 -1.05
CA GLN A 371 -9.41 8.54 -2.30
C GLN A 371 -10.46 7.45 -2.19
N GLU A 372 -11.53 7.56 -2.97
CA GLU A 372 -12.53 6.52 -3.11
C GLU A 372 -12.02 5.40 -4.02
N ARG A 373 -12.19 4.16 -3.60
CA ARG A 373 -11.90 2.96 -4.40
C ARG A 373 -13.15 2.12 -4.53
N LEU A 374 -13.45 1.74 -5.76
CA LEU A 374 -14.54 0.83 -6.09
C LEU A 374 -14.02 -0.60 -6.05
N PHE A 375 -14.65 -1.45 -5.23
CA PHE A 375 -14.34 -2.87 -5.13
C PHE A 375 -15.34 -3.68 -5.94
N ALA A 376 -14.83 -4.64 -6.69
CA ALA A 376 -15.63 -5.48 -7.55
C ALA A 376 -15.10 -6.92 -7.59
N ALA A 377 -16.02 -7.86 -7.79
CA ALA A 377 -15.69 -9.20 -8.23
C ALA A 377 -15.40 -9.18 -9.75
N VAL A 378 -14.25 -9.72 -10.15
CA VAL A 378 -13.83 -9.76 -11.57
C VAL A 378 -13.67 -11.21 -12.01
N LEU A 379 -14.62 -11.67 -12.83
CA LEU A 379 -14.71 -13.03 -13.35
C LEU A 379 -14.12 -13.12 -14.77
N PHE A 380 -13.33 -14.18 -14.99
CA PHE A 380 -12.76 -14.57 -16.29
C PHE A 380 -13.52 -15.81 -16.80
N ASP A 381 -13.79 -15.91 -18.10
CA ASP A 381 -14.88 -16.72 -18.68
C ASP A 381 -15.03 -18.19 -18.19
N LYS A 382 -16.31 -18.64 -18.14
CA LYS A 382 -16.94 -19.94 -17.78
C LYS A 382 -16.50 -20.77 -16.56
N ALA A 383 -15.38 -20.48 -15.91
CA ALA A 383 -15.04 -21.10 -14.64
C ALA A 383 -14.82 -20.00 -13.61
N ASP A 384 -15.59 -20.00 -12.52
CA ASP A 384 -15.51 -19.12 -11.34
C ASP A 384 -14.11 -19.11 -10.70
N ARG A 385 -13.16 -18.53 -11.42
CA ARG A 385 -11.75 -18.49 -11.11
C ARG A 385 -11.32 -17.04 -11.18
N ASN A 386 -11.86 -16.21 -10.28
CA ASN A 386 -11.23 -14.95 -9.88
C ASN A 386 -9.72 -15.20 -9.68
N ALA A 387 -8.88 -14.98 -10.68
CA ALA A 387 -7.42 -14.96 -10.55
C ALA A 387 -6.77 -16.11 -9.76
N ALA A 388 -6.92 -17.38 -10.16
CA ALA A 388 -6.26 -18.52 -9.50
C ALA A 388 -4.72 -18.42 -9.35
N GLU A 389 -4.06 -17.51 -10.08
CA GLU A 389 -2.63 -17.19 -9.91
C GLU A 389 -2.35 -15.98 -9.02
N ALA A 390 -3.19 -14.92 -9.04
CA ALA A 390 -3.07 -13.86 -8.03
C ALA A 390 -3.36 -14.41 -6.62
N ARG A 391 -4.22 -15.44 -6.52
CA ARG A 391 -4.50 -16.20 -5.29
C ARG A 391 -3.27 -16.84 -4.62
N ARG A 392 -2.14 -17.00 -5.31
CA ARG A 392 -0.88 -17.50 -4.70
C ARG A 392 0.00 -16.40 -4.11
N LEU A 393 -0.30 -15.14 -4.43
CA LEU A 393 0.50 -13.95 -4.08
C LEU A 393 -0.37 -12.86 -3.43
N ALA A 394 -1.60 -13.21 -3.03
CA ALA A 394 -2.57 -12.32 -2.43
C ALA A 394 -3.22 -13.02 -1.23
N SER A 395 -3.52 -12.25 -0.20
CA SER A 395 -4.16 -12.73 1.03
C SER A 395 -5.65 -12.37 1.06
N VAL A 396 -6.49 -13.22 1.63
CA VAL A 396 -7.90 -12.90 1.80
C VAL A 396 -8.05 -11.92 2.97
N SER A 397 -8.74 -10.80 2.73
CA SER A 397 -9.00 -9.80 3.77
C SER A 397 -9.98 -10.37 4.80
N LYS A 398 -9.65 -10.22 6.08
CA LYS A 398 -10.55 -10.58 7.18
C LYS A 398 -11.52 -9.43 7.40
N HIS A 399 -12.82 -9.74 7.34
CA HIS A 399 -13.89 -8.77 7.54
C HIS A 399 -14.54 -8.97 8.92
N GLY A 400 -14.80 -7.89 9.65
CA GLY A 400 -15.66 -7.92 10.83
C GLY A 400 -17.13 -8.18 10.47
N GLY A 401 -17.97 -8.53 11.46
CA GLY A 401 -19.36 -8.94 11.24
C GLY A 401 -20.27 -7.90 10.55
N ALA A 402 -19.89 -6.63 10.54
CA ALA A 402 -20.62 -5.52 9.92
C ALA A 402 -19.93 -4.93 8.67
N GLU A 403 -18.78 -5.49 8.24
CA GLU A 403 -18.08 -4.99 7.06
C GLU A 403 -18.63 -5.57 5.76
N GLU A 404 -18.73 -4.70 4.75
CA GLU A 404 -19.03 -5.09 3.37
C GLU A 404 -17.91 -5.98 2.81
N ARG A 405 -18.31 -7.11 2.21
CA ARG A 405 -17.44 -8.20 1.72
C ARG A 405 -17.95 -8.74 0.39
N SER A 406 -17.10 -9.48 -0.31
CA SER A 406 -17.48 -10.08 -1.59
C SER A 406 -18.60 -11.10 -1.48
N ALA A 407 -19.44 -11.17 -2.51
CA ALA A 407 -20.40 -12.25 -2.73
C ALA A 407 -19.72 -13.62 -2.88
N HIS A 408 -18.45 -13.64 -3.33
CA HIS A 408 -17.66 -14.86 -3.51
C HIS A 408 -16.64 -15.09 -2.37
N TYR A 409 -16.85 -14.47 -1.20
CA TYR A 409 -15.92 -14.56 -0.06
C TYR A 409 -15.58 -15.99 0.35
N ASP A 410 -16.58 -16.85 0.45
CA ASP A 410 -16.39 -18.24 0.86
C ASP A 410 -15.49 -19.00 -0.14
N ALA A 411 -15.71 -18.79 -1.45
CA ALA A 411 -14.88 -19.38 -2.49
C ALA A 411 -13.44 -18.85 -2.50
N LEU A 412 -13.22 -17.61 -2.02
CA LEU A 412 -11.87 -17.05 -1.85
C LEU A 412 -11.15 -17.70 -0.66
N CYS A 413 -11.84 -17.87 0.47
CA CYS A 413 -11.31 -18.59 1.63
C CYS A 413 -10.98 -20.05 1.27
N ASP A 414 -11.89 -20.74 0.59
CA ASP A 414 -11.66 -22.12 0.14
C ASP A 414 -10.46 -22.20 -0.81
N ALA A 415 -10.31 -21.23 -1.72
CA ALA A 415 -9.18 -21.22 -2.65
C ALA A 415 -7.84 -20.88 -1.99
N GLU A 416 -7.84 -20.08 -0.92
CA GLU A 416 -6.66 -19.85 -0.05
C GLU A 416 -6.25 -21.16 0.65
N GLU A 417 -7.22 -21.99 1.03
CA GLU A 417 -7.00 -23.30 1.66
C GLU A 417 -6.59 -24.40 0.65
N HIS A 418 -7.10 -24.38 -0.60
CA HIS A 418 -7.04 -25.49 -1.57
C HIS A 418 -6.15 -25.29 -2.83
N SER A 419 -5.13 -24.41 -2.85
CA SER A 419 -4.23 -24.27 -4.03
C SER A 419 -3.45 -25.57 -4.34
N MET A 420 -4.00 -26.42 -5.22
CA MET A 420 -3.38 -27.67 -5.70
C MET A 420 -2.11 -27.46 -6.55
N PRO A 421 -1.06 -28.29 -6.41
CA PRO A 421 -0.01 -28.43 -7.41
C PRO A 421 -0.47 -29.32 -8.58
N ARG A 422 -0.02 -29.02 -9.80
CA ARG A 422 -0.12 -29.95 -10.94
C ARG A 422 0.89 -31.08 -10.71
N GLY A 423 0.40 -32.28 -10.43
CA GLY A 423 1.16 -33.54 -10.46
C GLY A 423 1.37 -34.18 -9.09
N GLY A 424 0.66 -35.28 -8.81
CA GLY A 424 0.86 -36.14 -7.64
C GLY A 424 -0.41 -36.32 -6.80
N THR A 425 -0.93 -37.55 -6.77
CA THR A 425 -2.10 -37.98 -6.00
C THR A 425 -1.81 -38.02 -4.49
N GLY A 426 -2.50 -37.20 -3.70
CA GLY A 426 -2.49 -37.29 -2.23
C GLY A 426 -2.97 -36.01 -1.55
N CYS A 427 -3.83 -36.18 -0.54
CA CYS A 427 -4.52 -35.22 0.34
C CYS A 427 -3.98 -33.78 0.45
N GLY A 428 -4.91 -32.82 0.36
CA GLY A 428 -4.65 -31.39 0.32
C GLY A 428 -4.27 -30.73 1.66
N ALA A 429 -3.42 -29.70 1.55
CA ALA A 429 -3.33 -28.49 2.38
C ALA A 429 -2.05 -27.71 1.97
N ASP A 430 -2.00 -27.01 0.83
CA ASP A 430 -0.69 -26.69 0.20
C ASP A 430 -0.43 -25.23 -0.23
N ALA A 431 -1.21 -24.22 0.15
CA ALA A 431 -0.75 -22.82 -0.03
C ALA A 431 0.18 -22.38 1.12
N ILE A 432 -0.28 -22.59 2.36
CA ILE A 432 0.43 -22.25 3.60
C ILE A 432 1.46 -23.35 3.96
N ALA A 433 1.15 -24.63 3.74
CA ALA A 433 2.09 -25.72 4.06
C ALA A 433 3.19 -25.90 2.99
N ALA A 434 2.91 -25.63 1.70
CA ALA A 434 3.93 -25.79 0.65
C ALA A 434 4.97 -24.65 0.61
N LYS A 435 4.86 -23.65 1.50
CA LYS A 435 5.79 -22.52 1.59
C LYS A 435 6.09 -21.88 0.23
N LYS A 436 5.07 -21.36 -0.47
CA LYS A 436 5.24 -20.69 -1.78
C LYS A 436 4.84 -19.22 -1.74
N GLY A 437 5.55 -18.38 -2.48
CA GLY A 437 5.29 -16.93 -2.53
C GLY A 437 5.43 -16.26 -1.17
N MET A 438 4.50 -15.37 -0.82
CA MET A 438 4.50 -14.67 0.48
C MET A 438 4.30 -15.59 1.69
N HIS A 439 3.75 -16.80 1.50
CA HIS A 439 3.56 -17.81 2.56
C HIS A 439 4.79 -18.72 2.72
N SER A 440 5.84 -18.52 1.94
CA SER A 440 7.07 -19.32 2.01
C SER A 440 7.93 -19.08 3.24
N GLY A 441 7.76 -17.91 3.89
CA GLY A 441 8.70 -17.41 4.88
C GLY A 441 10.09 -17.09 4.32
N ALA A 442 10.35 -17.36 3.03
CA ALA A 442 11.59 -17.01 2.36
C ALA A 442 11.53 -15.55 1.89
N PRO A 443 12.63 -14.78 2.02
CA PRO A 443 12.71 -13.47 1.41
C PRO A 443 12.48 -13.61 -0.10
N PRO A 444 11.83 -12.62 -0.75
CA PRO A 444 11.64 -12.66 -2.20
C PRO A 444 13.01 -12.88 -2.85
N LYS A 445 13.06 -13.72 -3.89
CA LYS A 445 14.27 -13.81 -4.71
C LYS A 445 14.58 -12.37 -5.13
N LYS A 446 15.73 -11.82 -4.73
CA LYS A 446 16.12 -10.46 -5.15
C LYS A 446 16.06 -10.45 -6.67
N GLY A 447 15.00 -9.84 -7.22
CA GLY A 447 14.93 -9.57 -8.65
C GLY A 447 16.15 -8.76 -9.03
N ALA A 448 16.62 -8.90 -10.26
CA ALA A 448 17.66 -8.03 -10.78
C ALA A 448 17.23 -6.58 -10.55
N ALA A 449 18.05 -5.81 -9.83
CA ALA A 449 17.76 -4.42 -9.52
C ALA A 449 17.53 -3.68 -10.84
N VAL A 450 16.33 -3.13 -11.02
CA VAL A 450 15.99 -2.43 -12.26
C VAL A 450 16.82 -1.15 -12.33
N THR A 451 17.67 -1.05 -13.34
CA THR A 451 18.51 0.13 -13.55
C THR A 451 17.72 1.16 -14.35
N ASP A 452 17.35 2.28 -13.74
CA ASP A 452 16.61 3.34 -14.42
C ASP A 452 17.55 4.29 -15.19
N LEU A 453 17.60 4.11 -16.51
CA LEU A 453 18.36 4.95 -17.44
C LEU A 453 17.57 6.19 -17.89
N SER A 454 16.29 6.32 -17.49
CA SER A 454 15.47 7.50 -17.81
C SER A 454 15.77 8.71 -16.92
N LEU A 455 16.54 8.53 -15.83
CA LEU A 455 16.82 9.59 -14.88
C LEU A 455 17.93 10.54 -15.38
N PRO A 456 17.84 11.86 -15.10
CA PRO A 456 18.88 12.82 -15.47
C PRO A 456 20.29 12.50 -14.94
N ALA A 457 20.38 11.81 -13.79
CA ALA A 457 21.65 11.41 -13.19
C ALA A 457 22.33 10.22 -13.89
N SER A 458 21.64 9.54 -14.81
CA SER A 458 22.10 8.30 -15.44
C SER A 458 22.55 8.48 -16.89
N LYS A 459 22.77 9.73 -17.34
CA LYS A 459 23.13 10.08 -18.73
C LYS A 459 24.40 9.38 -19.25
N GLU A 460 25.47 9.40 -18.46
CA GLU A 460 26.73 8.73 -18.83
C GLU A 460 26.56 7.21 -18.97
N ARG A 461 25.73 6.61 -18.11
CA ARG A 461 25.38 5.19 -18.20
C ARG A 461 24.51 4.93 -19.43
N ALA A 462 23.56 5.78 -19.77
CA ALA A 462 22.73 5.60 -20.97
C ALA A 462 23.59 5.50 -22.25
N LYS A 463 24.63 6.32 -22.37
CA LYS A 463 25.59 6.27 -23.49
C LYS A 463 26.38 4.96 -23.54
N SER A 464 26.86 4.47 -22.40
CA SER A 464 27.63 3.22 -22.37
C SER A 464 26.78 2.01 -22.79
N PHE A 465 25.50 2.01 -22.44
CA PHE A 465 24.56 0.95 -22.82
C PHE A 465 24.12 0.99 -24.30
N LEU A 466 24.20 2.14 -24.98
CA LEU A 466 23.81 2.26 -26.39
C LEU A 466 24.54 1.26 -27.29
N SER A 467 25.87 1.11 -27.11
CA SER A 467 26.69 0.17 -27.90
C SER A 467 26.25 -1.29 -27.72
N ASN A 468 25.71 -1.64 -26.55
CA ASN A 468 25.20 -2.98 -26.26
C ASN A 468 23.81 -3.17 -26.88
N PHE A 469 22.97 -2.14 -26.87
CA PHE A 469 21.63 -2.19 -27.45
C PHE A 469 21.65 -2.27 -28.97
N THR A 470 22.48 -1.46 -29.64
CA THR A 470 22.61 -1.48 -31.10
C THR A 470 23.15 -2.82 -31.60
N ARG A 471 24.15 -3.40 -30.91
CA ARG A 471 24.66 -4.75 -31.21
C ARG A 471 23.63 -5.85 -30.91
N GLY A 472 22.72 -5.62 -29.97
CA GLY A 472 21.67 -6.55 -29.59
C GLY A 472 20.54 -6.67 -30.61
N GLY A 473 20.40 -5.71 -31.53
CA GLY A 473 19.32 -5.68 -32.52
C GLY A 473 17.95 -5.59 -31.86
N LYS A 474 17.13 -6.65 -32.01
CA LYS A 474 15.79 -6.75 -31.43
C LYS A 474 15.84 -7.12 -29.95
N LEU A 475 15.53 -6.15 -29.09
CA LEU A 475 15.49 -6.33 -27.64
C LEU A 475 14.06 -6.58 -27.17
N ARG A 476 13.84 -7.60 -26.35
CA ARG A 476 12.53 -7.84 -25.72
C ARG A 476 12.33 -6.88 -24.54
N GLY A 477 11.19 -6.19 -24.53
CA GLY A 477 10.82 -5.27 -23.46
C GLY A 477 9.33 -5.32 -23.12
N VAL A 478 8.97 -4.70 -21.99
CA VAL A 478 7.58 -4.47 -21.58
C VAL A 478 7.35 -2.97 -21.46
N VAL A 479 6.32 -2.46 -22.13
CA VAL A 479 5.95 -1.04 -22.02
C VAL A 479 5.34 -0.79 -20.64
N GLN A 480 6.04 -0.05 -19.78
CA GLN A 480 5.59 0.28 -18.43
C GLN A 480 4.64 1.47 -18.42
N TYR A 481 4.89 2.46 -19.27
CA TYR A 481 4.13 3.70 -19.28
C TYR A 481 4.17 4.37 -20.66
N VAL A 482 3.10 5.09 -21.03
CA VAL A 482 3.03 5.87 -22.26
C VAL A 482 3.00 7.35 -21.88
N LEU A 483 4.02 8.10 -22.29
CA LEU A 483 4.17 9.54 -21.97
C LEU A 483 3.43 10.41 -22.99
N SER A 484 3.47 10.02 -24.26
CA SER A 484 2.75 10.62 -25.39
C SER A 484 2.57 9.55 -26.48
N GLY A 485 1.82 9.84 -27.55
CA GLY A 485 1.64 8.91 -28.66
C GLY A 485 2.95 8.32 -29.21
N SER A 486 4.04 9.10 -29.21
CA SER A 486 5.35 8.72 -29.72
C SER A 486 6.44 8.49 -28.65
N ARG A 487 6.14 8.67 -27.35
CA ARG A 487 7.12 8.50 -26.26
C ARG A 487 6.63 7.53 -25.20
N LEU A 488 7.45 6.53 -24.88
CA LEU A 488 7.08 5.42 -24.01
C LEU A 488 8.21 5.13 -23.02
N LYS A 489 7.88 4.62 -21.83
CA LYS A 489 8.85 4.00 -20.93
C LYS A 489 8.79 2.49 -21.10
N VAL A 490 9.93 1.88 -21.43
CA VAL A 490 10.04 0.44 -21.70
C VAL A 490 11.05 -0.18 -20.76
N LEU A 491 10.66 -1.29 -20.12
CA LEU A 491 11.56 -2.13 -19.33
C LEU A 491 12.15 -3.20 -20.24
N LEU A 492 13.45 -3.13 -20.53
CA LEU A 492 14.15 -4.16 -21.30
C LEU A 492 14.41 -5.38 -20.41
N LEU A 493 13.96 -6.56 -20.85
CA LEU A 493 13.92 -7.75 -20.01
C LEU A 493 15.28 -8.41 -19.81
N LYS A 494 16.17 -8.34 -20.82
CA LYS A 494 17.49 -8.98 -20.77
C LYS A 494 18.44 -8.26 -19.82
N ASP A 495 18.49 -6.93 -19.90
CA ASP A 495 19.42 -6.10 -19.15
C ASP A 495 18.78 -5.48 -17.89
N HIS A 496 17.49 -5.76 -17.66
CA HIS A 496 16.70 -5.23 -16.53
C HIS A 496 16.82 -3.71 -16.38
N CYS A 497 16.76 -2.98 -17.49
CA CYS A 497 16.90 -1.53 -17.49
C CYS A 497 15.63 -0.84 -18.00
N LEU A 498 15.29 0.29 -17.37
CA LEU A 498 14.16 1.12 -17.77
C LEU A 498 14.67 2.25 -18.67
N VAL A 499 14.13 2.35 -19.87
CA VAL A 499 14.50 3.35 -20.88
C VAL A 499 13.30 4.19 -21.29
N THR A 500 13.52 5.47 -21.57
CA THR A 500 12.54 6.31 -22.28
C THR A 500 12.80 6.18 -23.78
N LEU A 501 11.85 5.57 -24.49
CA LEU A 501 11.89 5.37 -25.94
C LEU A 501 11.07 6.47 -26.63
N ALA A 502 11.66 7.11 -27.63
CA ALA A 502 10.97 7.93 -28.62
C ALA A 502 10.94 7.18 -29.97
N LEU A 503 9.77 7.11 -30.59
CA LEU A 503 9.63 6.48 -31.89
C LEU A 503 10.41 7.26 -32.96
N VAL A 504 11.25 6.56 -33.71
CA VAL A 504 12.03 7.14 -34.81
C VAL A 504 11.10 7.57 -35.95
N GLY A 505 11.38 8.75 -36.50
CA GLY A 505 10.79 9.23 -37.75
C GLY A 505 9.34 9.70 -37.67
N VAL A 506 8.71 9.68 -36.48
CA VAL A 506 7.31 10.06 -36.31
C VAL A 506 7.12 11.08 -35.19
N ARG A 507 6.28 12.09 -35.44
CA ARG A 507 5.79 13.03 -34.43
C ARG A 507 4.29 12.81 -34.25
N CYS A 508 3.87 12.63 -33.00
CA CYS A 508 2.46 12.66 -32.63
C CYS A 508 2.11 14.05 -32.08
N PRO A 509 0.86 14.50 -32.25
CA PRO A 509 0.39 15.75 -31.65
C PRO A 509 0.57 15.75 -30.12
N ALA A 510 0.85 16.92 -29.56
CA ALA A 510 1.06 17.07 -28.12
C ALA A 510 -0.25 16.86 -27.33
N CYS A 511 -0.22 15.97 -26.34
CA CYS A 511 -1.36 15.76 -25.44
C CYS A 511 -1.54 16.93 -24.48
N ALA A 512 -2.76 17.16 -24.01
CA ALA A 512 -3.04 18.19 -23.02
C ALA A 512 -2.29 17.91 -21.71
N ARG A 513 -1.58 18.90 -21.17
CA ARG A 513 -0.95 18.76 -19.86
C ARG A 513 -2.01 18.83 -18.76
N ARG A 514 -1.83 18.02 -17.72
CA ARG A 514 -2.75 17.96 -16.57
C ARG A 514 -2.92 19.31 -15.86
N ASP A 515 -1.88 20.14 -15.85
CA ASP A 515 -1.87 21.46 -15.22
C ASP A 515 -2.39 22.58 -16.16
N SER A 516 -2.55 22.29 -17.46
CA SER A 516 -2.99 23.25 -18.47
C SER A 516 -3.75 22.54 -19.61
N PRO A 517 -5.06 22.28 -19.43
CA PRO A 517 -5.87 21.49 -20.38
C PRO A 517 -5.95 22.08 -21.80
N SER A 518 -5.77 23.40 -21.95
CA SER A 518 -5.78 24.11 -23.24
C SER A 518 -4.47 24.00 -24.04
N SER A 519 -3.46 23.27 -23.53
CA SER A 519 -2.14 23.15 -24.17
C SER A 519 -2.00 21.98 -25.15
N GLY A 520 -3.05 21.18 -25.33
CA GLY A 520 -3.04 20.02 -26.23
C GLY A 520 -3.25 20.44 -27.69
N GLU A 521 -2.48 19.84 -28.59
CA GLU A 521 -2.73 19.90 -30.03
C GLU A 521 -3.91 18.97 -30.39
N PRO A 522 -4.69 19.28 -31.45
CA PRO A 522 -5.77 18.41 -31.92
C PRO A 522 -5.32 16.96 -32.12
N PHE A 523 -6.17 16.01 -31.75
CA PHE A 523 -5.90 14.56 -31.80
C PHE A 523 -4.75 14.05 -30.89
N GLY A 524 -4.15 14.90 -30.06
CA GLY A 524 -3.05 14.49 -29.14
C GLY A 524 -3.49 13.48 -28.09
N ASP A 525 -4.66 13.69 -27.47
CA ASP A 525 -5.19 12.77 -26.46
C ASP A 525 -5.67 11.44 -27.09
N GLU A 526 -6.17 11.51 -28.34
CA GLU A 526 -6.55 10.32 -29.10
C GLU A 526 -5.32 9.50 -29.50
N ALA A 527 -4.23 10.14 -29.93
CA ALA A 527 -2.96 9.48 -30.20
C ALA A 527 -2.40 8.78 -28.95
N LEU A 528 -2.51 9.42 -27.77
CA LEU A 528 -2.13 8.81 -26.50
C LEU A 528 -3.01 7.59 -26.16
N ALA A 529 -4.32 7.71 -26.32
CA ALA A 529 -5.27 6.62 -26.07
C ALA A 529 -5.04 5.43 -27.02
N ALA A 530 -4.77 5.70 -28.31
CA ALA A 530 -4.45 4.68 -29.29
C ALA A 530 -3.15 3.95 -28.93
N THR A 531 -2.06 4.66 -28.65
CA THR A 531 -0.79 4.05 -28.22
C THR A 531 -0.96 3.25 -26.93
N ARG A 532 -1.72 3.76 -25.94
CA ARG A 532 -2.08 2.98 -24.74
C ARG A 532 -2.78 1.68 -25.10
N GLY A 533 -3.79 1.73 -25.97
CA GLY A 533 -4.55 0.57 -26.40
C GLY A 533 -3.74 -0.49 -27.17
N PHE A 534 -2.68 -0.08 -27.88
CA PHE A 534 -1.84 -0.99 -28.67
C PHE A 534 -0.71 -1.64 -27.88
N CYS A 535 -0.06 -0.93 -26.96
CA CYS A 535 1.19 -1.45 -26.37
C CYS A 535 1.31 -1.34 -24.85
N LEU A 536 0.42 -0.64 -24.13
CA LEU A 536 0.56 -0.48 -22.68
C LEU A 536 0.61 -1.85 -21.97
N GLN A 537 1.65 -2.06 -21.14
CA GLN A 537 1.90 -3.30 -20.41
C GLN A 537 2.00 -4.56 -21.27
N ARG A 538 2.21 -4.43 -22.60
CA ARG A 538 2.44 -5.56 -23.48
C ARG A 538 3.93 -5.84 -23.64
N GLU A 539 4.24 -7.10 -23.94
CA GLU A 539 5.57 -7.48 -24.37
C GLU A 539 5.78 -7.04 -25.82
N VAL A 540 6.85 -6.32 -26.06
CA VAL A 540 7.18 -5.71 -27.35
C VAL A 540 8.65 -6.00 -27.69
N GLU A 541 8.98 -5.92 -28.97
CA GLU A 541 10.36 -5.92 -29.43
C GLU A 541 10.76 -4.47 -29.74
N VAL A 542 11.94 -4.05 -29.30
CA VAL A 542 12.46 -2.69 -29.48
C VAL A 542 13.82 -2.78 -30.16
N GLU A 543 14.00 -1.98 -31.20
CA GLU A 543 15.27 -1.76 -31.86
C GLU A 543 15.72 -0.32 -31.57
N ILE A 544 16.87 -0.16 -30.91
CA ILE A 544 17.39 1.15 -30.49
C ILE A 544 18.47 1.58 -31.48
N GLU A 545 18.31 2.79 -32.03
CA GLU A 545 19.24 3.35 -33.03
C GLU A 545 20.20 4.36 -32.41
N SER A 546 19.68 5.30 -31.63
CA SER A 546 20.46 6.42 -31.09
C SER A 546 19.96 6.87 -29.72
N VAL A 547 20.76 7.69 -29.03
CA VAL A 547 20.36 8.36 -27.79
C VAL A 547 20.47 9.88 -27.98
N ASN A 548 19.39 10.59 -27.71
CA ASN A 548 19.35 12.05 -27.72
C ASN A 548 19.67 12.58 -26.32
N ASP A 549 20.93 12.97 -26.13
CA ASP A 549 21.41 13.68 -24.94
C ASP A 549 21.70 15.14 -25.30
N LYS A 550 20.66 15.94 -25.56
CA LYS A 550 20.83 17.40 -25.55
C LYS A 550 21.19 17.83 -24.12
N THR A 551 22.37 18.40 -23.94
CA THR A 551 22.85 18.96 -22.66
C THR A 551 21.78 19.88 -22.10
N GLY A 552 21.36 19.66 -20.85
CA GLY A 552 20.27 20.43 -20.24
C GLY A 552 18.85 19.87 -20.33
N ASN A 553 18.57 18.73 -20.98
CA ASN A 553 17.22 18.14 -20.93
C ASN A 553 16.83 17.76 -19.48
N PRO A 554 15.82 18.40 -18.86
CA PRO A 554 15.41 18.13 -17.47
C PRO A 554 14.69 16.78 -17.33
N ARG A 555 14.30 16.15 -18.46
CA ARG A 555 13.53 14.90 -18.50
C ARG A 555 14.39 13.62 -18.62
N GLY A 556 15.72 13.74 -18.61
CA GLY A 556 16.67 12.62 -18.68
C GLY A 556 17.01 12.16 -20.11
N SER A 557 17.68 11.01 -20.24
CA SER A 557 18.10 10.44 -21.53
C SER A 557 16.92 9.82 -22.29
N VAL A 558 16.86 10.08 -23.60
CA VAL A 558 15.82 9.57 -24.50
C VAL A 558 16.47 8.75 -25.60
N PHE A 559 16.10 7.48 -25.70
CA PHE A 559 16.54 6.57 -26.75
C PHE A 559 15.59 6.68 -27.93
N ASN A 560 16.10 6.87 -29.14
CA ASN A 560 15.32 6.80 -30.36
C ASN A 560 15.36 5.37 -30.88
N GLY A 561 14.19 4.80 -31.14
CA GLY A 561 14.12 3.46 -31.71
C GLY A 561 12.77 3.12 -32.33
N THR A 562 12.72 1.93 -32.91
CA THR A 562 11.51 1.34 -33.49
C THR A 562 10.89 0.36 -32.49
N LEU A 563 9.56 0.42 -32.33
CA LEU A 563 8.81 -0.49 -31.47
C LEU A 563 7.94 -1.41 -32.33
N ILE A 564 8.17 -2.70 -32.16
CA ILE A 564 7.47 -3.79 -32.86
C ILE A 564 6.47 -4.42 -31.88
N LEU A 565 5.21 -4.41 -32.27
CA LEU A 565 4.09 -4.95 -31.53
C LEU A 565 4.10 -6.50 -31.53
N PRO A 566 3.34 -7.16 -30.62
CA PRO A 566 3.25 -8.62 -30.56
C PRO A 566 2.83 -9.29 -31.88
N ASP A 567 2.02 -8.60 -32.67
CA ASP A 567 1.54 -9.00 -34.00
C ASP A 567 2.56 -8.73 -35.12
N LYS A 568 3.80 -8.39 -34.76
CA LYS A 568 4.92 -8.07 -35.66
C LYS A 568 4.73 -6.81 -36.50
N ARG A 569 3.76 -5.95 -36.18
CA ARG A 569 3.61 -4.64 -36.82
C ARG A 569 4.48 -3.58 -36.16
N ASN A 570 4.97 -2.63 -36.94
CA ASN A 570 5.69 -1.47 -36.43
C ASN A 570 4.69 -0.42 -35.93
N LEU A 571 4.80 -0.01 -34.67
CA LEU A 571 3.91 0.97 -34.06
C LEU A 571 3.93 2.32 -34.80
N SER A 572 5.10 2.75 -35.30
CA SER A 572 5.21 4.00 -36.06
C SER A 572 4.36 3.97 -37.34
N LEU A 573 4.32 2.83 -38.03
CA LEU A 573 3.48 2.65 -39.23
C LEU A 573 1.99 2.65 -38.87
N VAL A 574 1.62 1.94 -37.81
CA VAL A 574 0.22 1.88 -37.34
C VAL A 574 -0.31 3.26 -36.97
N LEU A 575 0.52 4.10 -36.35
CA LEU A 575 0.14 5.47 -35.99
C LEU A 575 0.03 6.40 -37.21
N LEU A 576 0.92 6.23 -38.20
CA LEU A 576 0.85 6.98 -39.47
C LEU A 576 -0.39 6.59 -40.28
N GLU A 577 -0.66 5.29 -40.44
CA GLU A 577 -1.85 4.79 -41.16
C GLU A 577 -3.16 5.23 -40.52
N ALA A 578 -3.18 5.37 -39.19
CA ALA A 578 -4.34 5.87 -38.45
C ALA A 578 -4.51 7.40 -38.50
N GLY A 579 -3.59 8.14 -39.15
CA GLY A 579 -3.59 9.60 -39.18
C GLY A 579 -3.32 10.24 -37.81
N LEU A 580 -2.67 9.54 -36.89
CA LEU A 580 -2.38 10.03 -35.52
C LEU A 580 -0.93 10.49 -35.35
N ALA A 581 -0.15 10.44 -36.42
CA ALA A 581 1.23 10.88 -36.48
C ALA A 581 1.57 11.46 -37.87
N SER A 582 2.62 12.26 -37.93
CA SER A 582 3.24 12.75 -39.17
C SER A 582 4.73 12.39 -39.21
N ARG A 583 5.33 12.31 -40.40
CA ARG A 583 6.78 12.08 -40.51
C ARG A 583 7.53 13.29 -39.98
N PHE A 584 8.59 13.05 -39.20
CA PHE A 584 9.32 14.12 -38.51
C PHE A 584 10.82 14.16 -38.86
N GLY A 585 11.19 15.22 -39.58
CA GLY A 585 12.58 15.63 -39.86
C GLY A 585 13.40 14.64 -40.68
N ALA A 586 14.67 14.98 -40.93
CA ALA A 586 15.62 14.14 -41.66
C ALA A 586 15.94 12.79 -40.97
N ALA A 587 15.48 12.58 -39.73
CA ALA A 587 15.59 11.31 -39.02
C ALA A 587 14.63 10.25 -39.59
N ALA A 588 13.48 10.65 -40.14
CA ALA A 588 12.57 9.73 -40.83
C ALA A 588 13.23 9.13 -42.08
N ASP A 589 13.93 9.97 -42.85
CA ASP A 589 14.56 9.58 -44.11
C ASP A 589 15.86 8.77 -43.92
N ARG A 590 16.54 8.93 -42.77
CA ARG A 590 17.70 8.10 -42.39
C ARG A 590 17.33 6.74 -41.78
N SER A 591 16.06 6.54 -41.41
CA SER A 591 15.62 5.30 -40.79
C SER A 591 15.62 4.14 -41.79
N VAL A 592 15.79 2.91 -41.29
CA VAL A 592 15.71 1.70 -42.12
C VAL A 592 14.32 1.53 -42.75
N HIS A 593 13.29 2.13 -42.13
CA HIS A 593 11.90 2.05 -42.54
C HIS A 593 11.40 3.29 -43.31
N ALA A 594 12.30 4.13 -43.84
CA ALA A 594 11.94 5.40 -44.49
C ALA A 594 10.87 5.25 -45.60
N ALA A 595 11.01 4.23 -46.45
CA ALA A 595 10.08 3.96 -47.55
C ALA A 595 8.68 3.55 -47.05
N ASP A 596 8.62 2.71 -46.01
CA ASP A 596 7.36 2.27 -45.42
C ASP A 596 6.65 3.41 -44.69
N LEU A 597 7.40 4.25 -43.96
CA LEU A 597 6.85 5.43 -43.29
C LEU A 597 6.23 6.41 -44.31
N ALA A 598 6.92 6.65 -45.44
CA ALA A 598 6.40 7.51 -46.50
C ALA A 598 5.12 6.95 -47.14
N LYS A 599 5.07 5.64 -47.36
CA LYS A 599 3.89 4.96 -47.89
C LYS A 599 2.70 5.07 -46.93
N SER A 600 2.89 4.76 -45.66
CA SER A 600 1.83 4.81 -44.64
C SER A 600 1.28 6.22 -44.42
N GLU A 601 2.14 7.24 -44.46
CA GLU A 601 1.71 8.65 -44.43
C GLU A 601 0.89 9.01 -45.68
N GLY A 602 1.31 8.54 -46.86
CA GLY A 602 0.55 8.73 -48.10
C GLY A 602 -0.86 8.13 -48.06
N VAL A 603 -1.03 6.97 -47.43
CA VAL A 603 -2.36 6.35 -47.23
C VAL A 603 -3.26 7.24 -46.35
N ALA A 604 -2.73 7.76 -45.25
CA ALA A 604 -3.51 8.60 -44.35
C ALA A 604 -3.86 9.98 -44.94
N LYS A 605 -2.93 10.57 -45.72
CA LYS A 605 -3.17 11.81 -46.49
C LYS A 605 -4.24 11.62 -47.55
N ALA A 606 -4.15 10.54 -48.34
CA ALA A 606 -5.13 10.25 -49.39
C ALA A 606 -6.54 9.98 -48.82
N ALA A 607 -6.62 9.47 -47.59
CA ALA A 607 -7.87 9.21 -46.90
C ALA A 607 -8.38 10.40 -46.04
N GLY A 608 -7.62 11.49 -45.91
CA GLY A 608 -8.00 12.66 -45.12
C GLY A 608 -8.25 12.35 -43.64
N LEU A 609 -7.44 11.45 -43.05
CA LEU A 609 -7.69 10.94 -41.70
C LEU A 609 -7.07 11.85 -40.61
N LYS A 610 -7.92 12.32 -39.68
CA LYS A 610 -7.56 13.02 -38.43
C LYS A 610 -6.64 14.22 -38.60
N VAL A 611 -5.33 14.07 -38.32
CA VAL A 611 -4.36 15.18 -38.50
C VAL A 611 -4.28 15.67 -39.95
N TRP A 612 -4.85 14.93 -40.90
CA TRP A 612 -4.96 15.27 -42.30
C TRP A 612 -6.38 15.70 -42.74
N GLU A 613 -7.33 15.90 -41.83
CA GLU A 613 -8.71 16.33 -42.17
C GLU A 613 -8.76 17.69 -42.87
N ASP A 614 -7.92 18.64 -42.44
CA ASP A 614 -7.81 19.99 -43.02
C ASP A 614 -6.61 20.13 -43.98
N TYR A 615 -6.06 19.03 -44.47
CA TYR A 615 -4.86 19.05 -45.31
C TYR A 615 -5.15 19.60 -46.71
N SER A 616 -4.49 20.72 -47.06
CA SER A 616 -4.38 21.18 -48.45
C SER A 616 -2.92 21.24 -48.88
N GLU A 617 -2.64 20.85 -50.12
CA GLU A 617 -1.28 20.89 -50.69
C GLU A 617 -0.72 22.34 -50.71
N GLU A 618 -1.61 23.33 -50.81
CA GLU A 618 -1.30 24.77 -50.78
C GLU A 618 -0.88 25.25 -49.38
N ALA A 619 -1.65 24.91 -48.32
CA ALA A 619 -1.30 25.26 -46.95
C ALA A 619 -0.06 24.49 -46.45
N ALA A 620 0.12 23.24 -46.87
CA ALA A 620 1.30 22.46 -46.54
C ALA A 620 2.56 22.96 -47.25
N ALA A 621 2.44 23.52 -48.46
CA ALA A 621 3.53 24.19 -49.15
C ALA A 621 3.89 25.53 -48.50
N GLU A 622 2.90 26.31 -48.04
CA GLU A 622 3.14 27.53 -47.25
C GLU A 622 3.74 27.23 -45.87
N GLU A 623 3.28 26.19 -45.17
CA GLU A 623 3.80 25.79 -43.86
C GLU A 623 5.16 25.09 -43.98
N ALA A 624 5.42 24.33 -45.05
CA ALA A 624 6.74 23.79 -45.35
C ALA A 624 7.71 24.88 -45.81
N ALA A 625 7.25 25.89 -46.56
CA ALA A 625 8.03 27.07 -46.88
C ALA A 625 8.31 27.94 -45.64
N ALA A 626 7.35 28.06 -44.71
CA ALA A 626 7.51 28.75 -43.44
C ALA A 626 8.42 27.98 -42.47
N ASN A 627 8.33 26.65 -42.40
CA ASN A 627 9.20 25.80 -41.59
C ASN A 627 10.59 25.62 -42.21
N ALA A 628 10.72 25.63 -43.54
CA ALA A 628 12.01 25.71 -44.23
C ALA A 628 12.63 27.10 -44.09
N ALA A 629 11.83 28.17 -44.08
CA ALA A 629 12.28 29.53 -43.74
C ALA A 629 12.67 29.65 -42.26
N ALA A 630 11.99 28.95 -41.35
CA ALA A 630 12.33 28.89 -39.93
C ALA A 630 13.58 28.04 -39.65
N ALA A 631 13.73 26.90 -40.34
CA ALA A 631 14.92 26.05 -40.27
C ALA A 631 16.14 26.70 -40.96
N ALA A 632 15.92 27.52 -41.99
CA ALA A 632 16.95 28.39 -42.57
C ALA A 632 17.26 29.59 -41.66
N SER A 633 16.30 30.08 -40.86
CA SER A 633 16.52 31.18 -39.90
C SER A 633 17.36 30.80 -38.68
N GLU A 634 17.58 29.51 -38.42
CA GLU A 634 18.58 29.06 -37.43
C GLU A 634 20.02 29.14 -37.98
N MET A 635 20.23 29.55 -39.25
CA MET A 635 21.58 29.75 -39.80
C MET A 635 21.65 30.78 -40.95
N GLU A 636 20.88 31.86 -40.90
CA GLU A 636 21.05 33.03 -41.77
C GLU A 636 20.97 34.31 -40.92
N PRO A 637 21.94 35.24 -41.05
CA PRO A 637 21.96 36.48 -40.27
C PRO A 637 20.77 37.38 -40.62
N ILE A 638 20.18 38.01 -39.59
CA ILE A 638 19.15 39.03 -39.77
C ILE A 638 19.67 40.10 -40.77
N PRO A 639 18.90 40.52 -41.79
CA PRO A 639 19.30 41.61 -42.66
C PRO A 639 19.58 42.89 -41.86
N ASP A 640 20.70 43.56 -42.10
CA ASP A 640 21.22 44.68 -41.29
C ASP A 640 20.21 45.84 -41.08
N ALA A 641 19.21 45.96 -41.96
CA ALA A 641 18.14 46.95 -41.89
C ALA A 641 17.03 46.65 -40.85
N GLN A 642 16.94 45.42 -40.33
CA GLN A 642 15.94 45.00 -39.33
C GLN A 642 16.52 44.78 -37.93
N LYS A 643 17.83 44.92 -37.73
CA LYS A 643 18.48 44.70 -36.43
C LYS A 643 18.16 45.84 -35.46
N GLN A 644 17.51 45.48 -34.36
CA GLN A 644 17.13 46.42 -33.30
C GLN A 644 18.39 46.90 -32.55
N ARG A 645 18.56 48.22 -32.45
CA ARG A 645 19.55 48.84 -31.54
C ARG A 645 18.89 49.12 -30.20
N VAL A 646 19.51 48.67 -29.13
CA VAL A 646 19.03 48.84 -27.75
C VAL A 646 20.14 49.48 -26.93
N GLU A 647 19.81 50.50 -26.16
CA GLU A 647 20.73 51.08 -25.18
C GLU A 647 20.74 50.21 -23.93
N LEU A 648 21.94 49.79 -23.51
CA LEU A 648 22.16 48.89 -22.38
C LEU A 648 23.13 49.54 -21.38
N THR A 649 22.93 49.22 -20.11
CA THR A 649 23.86 49.54 -19.01
C THR A 649 24.29 48.23 -18.38
N LEU A 650 25.59 47.90 -18.43
CA LEU A 650 26.11 46.65 -17.89
C LEU A 650 25.97 46.61 -16.36
N THR A 651 25.59 45.44 -15.85
CA THR A 651 25.39 45.18 -14.41
C THR A 651 26.33 44.12 -13.87
N GLU A 652 26.76 43.17 -14.70
CA GLU A 652 27.72 42.14 -14.34
C GLU A 652 28.50 41.69 -15.58
N ILE A 653 29.80 41.47 -15.45
CA ILE A 653 30.63 40.86 -16.50
C ILE A 653 31.02 39.47 -16.00
N ALA A 654 30.52 38.42 -16.66
CA ALA A 654 30.79 37.04 -16.29
C ALA A 654 32.08 36.52 -16.93
N ASP A 655 32.35 36.91 -18.17
CA ASP A 655 33.59 36.64 -18.90
C ASP A 655 33.81 37.67 -20.03
N GLY A 656 34.90 37.54 -20.80
CA GLY A 656 35.25 38.48 -21.87
C GLY A 656 34.25 38.58 -23.04
N ALA A 657 33.25 37.71 -23.12
CA ALA A 657 32.16 37.79 -24.08
C ALA A 657 30.75 37.64 -23.49
N HIS A 658 30.59 37.39 -22.19
CA HIS A 658 29.32 37.12 -21.52
C HIS A 658 29.09 38.11 -20.38
N PHE A 659 27.97 38.82 -20.43
CA PHE A 659 27.65 39.85 -19.46
C PHE A 659 26.13 39.98 -19.28
N TYR A 660 25.73 40.61 -18.19
CA TYR A 660 24.36 40.99 -17.91
C TYR A 660 24.21 42.50 -17.96
N ALA A 661 23.05 42.97 -18.42
CA ALA A 661 22.77 44.39 -18.53
C ALA A 661 21.29 44.72 -18.25
N HIS A 662 21.04 45.98 -17.92
CA HIS A 662 19.70 46.59 -17.94
C HIS A 662 19.47 47.33 -19.24
N VAL A 663 18.21 47.39 -19.69
CA VAL A 663 17.81 48.29 -20.76
C VAL A 663 17.79 49.72 -20.21
N ALA A 664 18.49 50.65 -20.87
CA ALA A 664 18.54 52.04 -20.44
C ALA A 664 17.16 52.70 -20.54
N GLY A 665 16.82 53.55 -19.56
CA GLY A 665 15.54 54.25 -19.48
C GLY A 665 14.41 53.48 -18.80
N ASP A 666 14.65 52.25 -18.32
CA ASP A 666 13.66 51.51 -17.53
C ASP A 666 13.83 51.70 -16.00
N ASP A 667 12.89 52.42 -15.39
CA ASP A 667 12.84 52.66 -13.94
C ASP A 667 12.28 51.47 -13.13
N THR A 668 11.98 50.34 -13.77
CA THR A 668 11.45 49.13 -13.09
C THR A 668 12.36 48.65 -11.95
N VAL A 669 13.67 48.60 -12.15
CA VAL A 669 14.64 48.12 -11.16
C VAL A 669 14.66 49.03 -9.94
N ALA A 670 14.63 50.35 -10.12
CA ALA A 670 14.55 51.31 -9.03
C ALA A 670 13.26 51.15 -8.21
N ARG A 671 12.12 50.95 -8.87
CA ARG A 671 10.83 50.67 -8.19
C ARG A 671 10.83 49.33 -7.47
N LEU A 672 11.45 48.31 -8.05
CA LEU A 672 11.61 46.98 -7.44
C LEU A 672 12.42 47.09 -6.15
N HIS A 673 13.55 47.79 -6.21
CA HIS A 673 14.45 47.98 -5.07
C HIS A 673 13.74 48.68 -3.90
N ALA A 674 12.99 49.76 -4.17
CA ALA A 674 12.20 50.45 -3.15
C ALA A 674 11.13 49.54 -2.49
N LYS A 675 10.47 48.68 -3.28
CA LYS A 675 9.49 47.72 -2.76
C LYS A 675 10.13 46.61 -1.93
N LEU A 676 11.29 46.08 -2.36
CA LEU A 676 12.03 45.07 -1.61
C LEU A 676 12.55 45.61 -0.28
N ALA A 677 13.09 46.83 -0.28
CA ALA A 677 13.53 47.51 0.93
C ALA A 677 12.38 47.70 1.93
N SER A 678 11.20 48.15 1.46
CA SER A 678 10.01 48.30 2.30
C SER A 678 9.49 46.95 2.83
N ALA A 679 9.39 45.93 1.98
CA ALA A 679 8.91 44.60 2.37
C ALA A 679 9.86 43.88 3.35
N CYS A 680 11.16 44.19 3.30
CA CYS A 680 12.19 43.58 4.14
C CYS A 680 12.64 44.45 5.33
N ALA A 681 11.97 45.57 5.62
CA ALA A 681 12.38 46.51 6.68
C ALA A 681 12.17 46.01 8.13
N GLY A 682 11.50 44.87 8.35
CA GLY A 682 11.22 44.31 9.68
C GLY A 682 12.36 43.49 10.30
N PRO A 683 12.28 43.16 11.62
CA PRO A 683 13.20 42.22 12.27
C PRO A 683 13.17 40.84 11.58
N PRO A 684 14.26 40.04 11.68
CA PRO A 684 14.30 38.71 11.09
C PRO A 684 13.13 37.86 11.62
N PRO A 685 12.47 37.06 10.76
CA PRO A 685 11.34 36.23 11.18
C PRO A 685 11.77 35.26 12.29
N ALA A 686 10.90 35.09 13.31
CA ALA A 686 11.18 34.24 14.49
C ALA A 686 11.40 32.74 14.14
N MET A 687 11.05 32.34 12.93
CA MET A 687 11.28 31.01 12.37
C MET A 687 12.27 31.13 11.21
N ALA A 688 13.31 30.30 11.23
CA ALA A 688 14.33 30.28 10.17
C ALA A 688 13.68 29.94 8.82
N PHE A 689 13.78 30.86 7.86
CA PHE A 689 13.35 30.62 6.49
C PHE A 689 14.39 29.75 5.77
N GLU A 690 14.00 28.53 5.39
CA GLU A 690 14.89 27.57 4.72
C GLU A 690 14.46 27.28 3.26
N PRO A 691 14.86 28.12 2.29
CA PRO A 691 14.49 27.90 0.90
C PRO A 691 15.17 26.65 0.30
N LYS A 692 14.48 25.99 -0.63
CA LYS A 692 15.00 24.87 -1.41
C LYS A 692 15.81 25.38 -2.61
N VAL A 693 16.73 24.58 -3.12
CA VAL A 693 17.42 24.86 -4.39
C VAL A 693 16.38 25.05 -5.51
N GLY A 694 16.51 26.15 -6.25
CA GLY A 694 15.57 26.58 -7.29
C GLY A 694 14.47 27.52 -6.79
N ALA A 695 14.27 27.70 -5.49
CA ALA A 695 13.30 28.65 -4.95
C ALA A 695 13.76 30.10 -5.12
N VAL A 696 12.80 31.00 -5.34
CA VAL A 696 13.03 32.44 -5.44
C VAL A 696 12.74 33.09 -4.08
N CYS A 697 13.64 33.94 -3.63
CA CYS A 697 13.62 34.57 -2.31
C CYS A 697 14.11 36.04 -2.41
N ALA A 698 13.91 36.80 -1.33
CA ALA A 698 14.64 38.04 -1.13
C ALA A 698 15.96 37.71 -0.44
N ALA A 699 17.08 38.14 -0.99
CA ALA A 699 18.42 37.94 -0.43
C ALA A 699 19.12 39.29 -0.25
N ARG A 700 19.79 39.46 0.88
CA ARG A 700 20.53 40.69 1.19
C ARG A 700 21.98 40.55 0.73
N PHE A 701 22.37 41.33 -0.27
CA PHE A 701 23.68 41.25 -0.91
C PHE A 701 24.79 41.63 0.08
N SER A 702 25.92 40.92 -0.01
CA SER A 702 27.01 41.03 0.97
C SER A 702 27.77 42.35 0.89
N GLN A 703 27.86 42.96 -0.30
CA GLN A 703 28.71 44.13 -0.54
C GLN A 703 28.04 45.46 -0.17
N ASP A 704 26.74 45.63 -0.43
CA ASP A 704 26.01 46.88 -0.15
C ASP A 704 25.00 46.76 1.01
N ASN A 705 24.73 45.54 1.48
CA ASN A 705 23.71 45.23 2.49
C ASN A 705 22.27 45.60 2.10
N GLU A 706 21.95 45.69 0.81
CA GLU A 706 20.60 45.94 0.31
C GLU A 706 19.88 44.65 -0.12
N TRP A 707 18.54 44.71 -0.23
CA TRP A 707 17.70 43.54 -0.52
C TRP A 707 17.35 43.41 -1.99
N TYR A 708 17.63 42.24 -2.54
CA TYR A 708 17.43 41.92 -3.95
C TYR A 708 16.63 40.63 -4.13
N ARG A 709 16.00 40.48 -5.29
CA ARG A 709 15.32 39.25 -5.67
C ARG A 709 16.34 38.25 -6.21
N ALA A 710 16.39 37.08 -5.61
CA ALA A 710 17.40 36.08 -5.91
C ALA A 710 16.80 34.67 -6.01
N LYS A 711 17.49 33.79 -6.75
CA LYS A 711 17.17 32.37 -6.86
C LYS A 711 18.26 31.56 -6.18
N VAL A 712 17.88 30.62 -5.33
CA VAL A 712 18.84 29.73 -4.65
C VAL A 712 19.40 28.74 -5.66
N THR A 713 20.72 28.78 -5.90
CA THR A 713 21.43 27.88 -6.82
C THR A 713 22.08 26.72 -6.07
N LYS A 714 22.54 26.94 -4.83
CA LYS A 714 23.13 25.92 -3.96
C LYS A 714 22.77 26.17 -2.50
N ARG A 715 22.65 25.10 -1.71
CA ARG A 715 22.42 25.15 -0.26
C ARG A 715 23.53 24.39 0.45
N ASP A 716 24.20 25.05 1.38
CA ASP A 716 25.20 24.49 2.28
C ASP A 716 24.74 24.64 3.75
N LYS A 717 25.48 24.10 4.72
CA LYS A 717 25.07 24.13 6.15
C LYS A 717 25.12 25.57 6.69
N GLY A 718 23.99 26.26 6.70
CA GLY A 718 23.84 27.61 7.25
C GLY A 718 24.08 28.76 6.26
N SER A 719 24.39 28.44 4.99
CA SER A 719 24.59 29.41 3.92
C SER A 719 23.92 28.97 2.61
N TYR A 720 23.63 29.95 1.76
CA TYR A 720 22.97 29.79 0.48
C TYR A 720 23.77 30.50 -0.60
N THR A 721 24.05 29.83 -1.71
CA THR A 721 24.50 30.50 -2.93
C THR A 721 23.26 30.94 -3.69
N VAL A 722 23.19 32.24 -3.99
CA VAL A 722 22.05 32.87 -4.64
C VAL A 722 22.50 33.59 -5.91
N PHE A 723 21.64 33.55 -6.93
CA PHE A 723 21.81 34.30 -8.18
C PHE A 723 20.77 35.42 -8.21
N PHE A 724 21.21 36.67 -8.35
CA PHE A 724 20.32 37.84 -8.36
C PHE A 724 19.66 38.00 -9.74
N LEU A 725 18.36 37.76 -9.78
CA LEU A 725 17.59 37.71 -11.03
C LEU A 725 17.61 39.04 -11.80
N ASP A 726 17.79 40.13 -11.08
CA ASP A 726 17.69 41.47 -11.63
C ASP A 726 19.04 42.09 -11.95
N TYR A 727 20.17 41.46 -11.60
CA TYR A 727 21.51 42.02 -11.84
C TYR A 727 22.48 41.02 -12.50
N GLY A 728 22.22 39.71 -12.41
CA GLY A 728 23.02 38.67 -13.07
C GLY A 728 24.21 38.16 -12.25
N ASN A 729 24.54 38.81 -11.13
CA ASN A 729 25.64 38.42 -10.24
C ASN A 729 25.21 37.33 -9.22
N CYS A 730 26.21 36.70 -8.60
CA CYS A 730 26.02 35.69 -7.55
C CYS A 730 26.61 36.13 -6.21
N ASP A 731 26.07 35.60 -5.11
CA ASP A 731 26.62 35.81 -3.77
C ASP A 731 26.39 34.59 -2.86
N VAL A 732 27.19 34.47 -1.80
CA VAL A 732 27.04 33.45 -0.76
C VAL A 732 26.57 34.13 0.53
N VAL A 733 25.31 33.93 0.88
CA VAL A 733 24.64 34.63 1.98
C VAL A 733 24.28 33.67 3.12
N SER A 734 24.31 34.14 4.36
CA SER A 734 23.86 33.36 5.53
C SER A 734 22.32 33.26 5.58
N ALA A 735 21.79 32.30 6.35
CA ALA A 735 20.35 32.14 6.52
C ALA A 735 19.62 33.41 7.02
N GLU A 736 20.30 34.26 7.80
CA GLU A 736 19.76 35.53 8.32
C GLU A 736 19.57 36.60 7.24
N ARG A 737 20.26 36.44 6.11
CA ARG A 737 20.23 37.34 4.96
C ARG A 737 19.26 36.88 3.87
N VAL A 738 18.41 35.90 4.16
CA VAL A 738 17.42 35.37 3.21
C VAL A 738 16.01 35.42 3.80
N ARG A 739 15.05 35.92 3.02
CA ARG A 739 13.64 36.05 3.41
C ARG A 739 12.70 35.53 2.33
N PRO A 740 11.48 35.11 2.67
CA PRO A 740 10.43 34.85 1.69
C PRO A 740 10.23 36.08 0.80
N LEU A 741 10.09 35.85 -0.51
CA LEU A 741 9.76 36.93 -1.43
C LEU A 741 8.26 37.24 -1.35
N ASP A 742 7.89 38.52 -1.36
CA ASP A 742 6.51 38.96 -1.51
C ASP A 742 5.94 38.42 -2.85
N PRO A 743 4.78 37.72 -2.86
CA PRO A 743 4.17 37.19 -4.08
C PRO A 743 3.95 38.22 -5.19
N THR A 744 3.77 39.51 -4.85
CA THR A 744 3.61 40.61 -5.81
C THR A 744 4.90 40.93 -6.57
N LEU A 745 6.06 40.47 -6.08
CA LEU A 745 7.38 40.67 -6.68
C LEU A 745 7.91 39.38 -7.34
N ALA A 746 7.11 38.31 -7.37
CA ALA A 746 7.50 37.03 -7.95
C ALA A 746 7.79 37.13 -9.45
N PRO A 747 8.68 36.28 -10.01
CA PRO A 747 9.00 36.27 -11.45
C PRO A 747 7.81 36.04 -12.38
N SER A 748 6.71 35.45 -11.88
CA SER A 748 5.45 35.27 -12.62
C SER A 748 4.63 36.56 -12.77
N VAL A 749 4.90 37.58 -11.94
CA VAL A 749 4.22 38.89 -11.96
C VAL A 749 5.11 39.94 -12.61
N LEU A 750 6.42 39.90 -12.33
CA LEU A 750 7.41 40.81 -12.89
C LEU A 750 8.61 40.00 -13.38
N SER A 751 8.94 40.07 -14.67
CA SER A 751 10.06 39.31 -15.25
C SER A 751 11.40 39.67 -14.59
N ALA A 752 12.41 38.82 -14.74
CA ALA A 752 13.80 39.15 -14.41
C ALA A 752 14.24 40.39 -15.22
N GLN A 753 14.90 41.34 -14.58
CA GLN A 753 15.34 42.59 -15.22
C GLN A 753 16.76 42.51 -15.79
N ALA A 754 17.57 41.54 -15.36
CA ALA A 754 18.88 41.31 -15.95
C ALA A 754 18.72 40.65 -17.33
N VAL A 755 19.22 41.30 -18.37
CA VAL A 755 19.25 40.77 -19.72
C VAL A 755 20.60 40.07 -19.93
N GLU A 756 20.58 38.75 -20.09
CA GLU A 756 21.78 37.96 -20.39
C GLU A 756 22.21 38.20 -21.84
N CYS A 757 23.45 38.65 -22.02
CA CYS A 757 24.00 39.04 -23.32
C CYS A 757 25.33 38.32 -23.58
N ARG A 758 25.58 37.98 -24.84
CA ARG A 758 26.88 37.52 -25.33
C ARG A 758 27.32 38.30 -26.55
N LEU A 759 28.62 38.58 -26.66
CA LEU A 759 29.18 39.23 -27.84
C LEU A 759 29.10 38.29 -29.05
N ALA A 760 28.41 38.76 -30.09
CA ALA A 760 28.22 38.00 -31.31
C ALA A 760 29.54 37.81 -32.07
N HIS A 761 29.67 36.65 -32.71
CA HIS A 761 30.78 36.29 -33.60
C HIS A 761 32.17 36.27 -32.96
N LEU A 762 32.26 36.14 -31.63
CA LEU A 762 33.54 36.02 -30.92
C LEU A 762 33.66 34.68 -30.20
N ILE A 763 34.85 34.11 -30.25
CA ILE A 763 35.32 33.04 -29.37
C ILE A 763 36.35 33.68 -28.43
N VAL A 764 36.11 33.60 -27.14
CA VAL A 764 37.01 34.08 -26.09
C VAL A 764 37.46 32.86 -25.28
N ASP A 765 38.72 32.86 -24.86
CA ASP A 765 39.30 31.80 -24.04
C ASP A 765 38.66 31.78 -22.63
N GLU A 766 38.88 30.71 -21.88
CA GLU A 766 38.23 30.52 -20.57
C GLU A 766 38.51 31.68 -19.61
N PRO A 767 37.56 32.05 -18.72
CA PRO A 767 37.70 33.23 -17.86
C PRO A 767 38.88 33.19 -16.88
N SER A 768 39.46 32.01 -16.67
CA SER A 768 40.65 31.78 -15.82
C SER A 768 41.98 31.82 -16.59
N SER A 769 41.94 32.05 -17.90
CA SER A 769 43.14 32.26 -18.71
C SER A 769 43.57 33.73 -18.68
N GLU A 770 44.87 34.00 -18.86
CA GLU A 770 45.40 35.38 -18.90
C GLU A 770 44.68 36.21 -19.98
N ASP A 771 44.51 35.64 -21.18
CA ASP A 771 43.80 36.30 -22.30
C ASP A 771 42.30 36.51 -22.00
N GLY A 772 41.65 35.57 -21.30
CA GLY A 772 40.25 35.68 -20.91
C GLY A 772 40.00 36.76 -19.83
N GLU A 773 40.92 36.90 -18.87
CA GLU A 773 40.89 37.98 -17.87
C GLU A 773 41.11 39.35 -18.51
N GLU A 774 42.10 39.47 -19.41
CA GLU A 774 42.35 40.70 -20.17
C GLU A 774 41.18 41.09 -21.07
N ALA A 775 40.51 40.11 -21.70
CA ALA A 775 39.30 40.34 -22.48
C ALA A 775 38.16 40.91 -21.63
N ALA A 776 37.96 40.40 -20.41
CA ALA A 776 36.96 40.90 -19.47
C ALA A 776 37.29 42.32 -18.99
N LEU A 777 38.56 42.63 -18.73
CA LEU A 777 39.01 43.98 -18.38
C LEU A 777 38.78 44.99 -19.51
N LEU A 778 39.09 44.62 -20.75
CA LEU A 778 38.86 45.48 -21.91
C LEU A 778 37.35 45.75 -22.11
N LEU A 779 36.52 44.70 -21.97
CA LEU A 779 35.07 44.85 -21.99
C LEU A 779 34.59 45.78 -20.87
N GLY A 780 35.17 45.66 -19.68
CA GLY A 780 34.94 46.54 -18.54
C GLY A 780 35.28 48.00 -18.85
N ASP A 781 36.48 48.29 -19.32
CA ASP A 781 36.92 49.65 -19.66
C ASP A 781 36.05 50.29 -20.75
N ALA A 782 35.62 49.48 -21.73
CA ALA A 782 34.80 49.94 -22.83
C ALA A 782 33.35 50.23 -22.42
N ALA A 783 32.75 49.40 -21.56
CA ALA A 783 31.30 49.38 -21.36
C ALA A 783 30.81 49.51 -19.90
N TRP A 784 31.64 49.23 -18.89
CA TRP A 784 31.23 49.31 -17.48
C TRP A 784 30.96 50.75 -17.04
N GLY A 785 29.85 50.96 -16.32
CA GLY A 785 29.45 52.28 -15.82
C GLY A 785 29.05 53.29 -16.89
N LYS A 786 28.90 52.85 -18.15
CA LYS A 786 28.52 53.70 -19.30
C LYS A 786 27.25 53.13 -19.95
N THR A 787 26.45 53.99 -20.58
CA THR A 787 25.37 53.56 -21.46
C THR A 787 25.97 53.23 -22.83
N VAL A 788 25.82 51.97 -23.25
CA VAL A 788 26.37 51.43 -24.49
C VAL A 788 25.25 51.03 -25.44
N VAL A 789 25.49 51.12 -26.74
CA VAL A 789 24.49 50.73 -27.75
C VAL A 789 24.80 49.31 -28.19
N ALA A 790 23.86 48.39 -27.97
CA ALA A 790 23.94 47.03 -28.46
C ALA A 790 23.08 46.87 -29.71
N ARG A 791 23.67 46.38 -30.80
CA ARG A 791 22.93 45.89 -31.97
C ARG A 791 22.65 44.41 -31.75
N VAL A 792 21.38 44.04 -31.70
CA VAL A 792 20.97 42.64 -31.51
C VAL A 792 21.13 41.90 -32.84
N GLU A 793 22.04 40.93 -32.86
CA GLU A 793 22.34 40.08 -34.02
C GLU A 793 21.43 38.85 -34.04
N ASP A 794 21.17 38.25 -32.87
CA ASP A 794 20.31 37.08 -32.74
C ASP A 794 19.79 36.91 -31.29
N ARG A 795 18.74 36.11 -31.11
CA ARG A 795 18.10 35.78 -29.83
C ARG A 795 18.09 34.26 -29.64
N ALA A 796 19.20 33.72 -29.13
CA ALA A 796 19.32 32.29 -28.89
C ALA A 796 18.94 31.94 -27.43
N SER A 797 17.91 31.11 -27.24
CA SER A 797 17.60 30.49 -25.93
C SER A 797 17.32 31.45 -24.76
N GLY A 798 16.99 32.71 -25.02
CA GLY A 798 16.82 33.74 -23.99
C GLY A 798 18.08 34.58 -23.70
N VAL A 799 19.19 34.32 -24.40
CA VAL A 799 20.42 35.13 -24.39
C VAL A 799 20.45 35.98 -25.66
N LEU A 800 20.79 37.27 -25.51
CA LEU A 800 20.97 38.17 -26.66
C LEU A 800 22.38 38.06 -27.20
N LEU A 801 22.52 37.69 -28.48
CA LEU A 801 23.78 37.82 -29.21
C LEU A 801 23.87 39.24 -29.76
N VAL A 802 24.88 39.99 -29.32
CA VAL A 802 24.97 41.44 -29.60
C VAL A 802 26.33 41.86 -30.14
N THR A 803 26.31 42.83 -31.04
CA THR A 803 27.48 43.65 -31.35
C THR A 803 27.41 44.92 -30.50
N LEU A 804 28.42 45.13 -29.66
CA LEU A 804 28.43 46.21 -28.69
C LEU A 804 29.21 47.42 -29.23
N PHE A 805 28.63 48.61 -29.11
CA PHE A 805 29.24 49.88 -29.50
C PHE A 805 29.44 50.75 -28.25
N ASP A 806 30.67 51.25 -28.09
CA ASP A 806 30.99 52.17 -27.00
C ASP A 806 30.45 53.60 -27.25
N ALA A 807 30.69 54.50 -26.29
CA ALA A 807 30.24 55.88 -26.37
C ALA A 807 30.80 56.65 -27.60
N ALA A 808 31.94 56.20 -28.16
CA ALA A 808 32.54 56.74 -29.36
C ALA A 808 32.00 56.09 -30.65
N GLN A 809 30.95 55.27 -30.55
CA GLN A 809 30.38 54.46 -31.65
C GLN A 809 31.38 53.47 -32.26
N SER A 810 32.44 53.11 -31.53
CA SER A 810 33.40 52.11 -31.97
C SER A 810 32.99 50.71 -31.49
N CYS A 811 33.18 49.72 -32.36
CA CYS A 811 32.77 48.34 -32.10
C CYS A 811 33.69 47.68 -31.06
N VAL A 812 33.15 47.31 -29.90
CA VAL A 812 33.90 46.64 -28.84
C VAL A 812 34.32 45.24 -29.29
N ASN A 813 33.50 44.56 -30.10
CA ASN A 813 33.83 43.24 -30.63
C ASN A 813 35.11 43.29 -31.50
N GLU A 814 35.25 44.33 -32.33
CA GLU A 814 36.45 44.52 -33.15
C GLU A 814 37.68 44.85 -32.31
N LYS A 815 37.52 45.61 -31.22
CA LYS A 815 38.64 45.93 -30.30
C LYS A 815 39.20 44.68 -29.62
N LEU A 816 38.33 43.76 -29.20
CA LEU A 816 38.76 42.48 -28.60
C LEU A 816 39.54 41.63 -29.61
N VAL A 817 39.08 41.57 -30.87
CA VAL A 817 39.80 40.85 -31.94
C VAL A 817 41.12 41.54 -32.30
N ALA A 818 41.13 42.87 -32.41
CA ALA A 818 42.33 43.65 -32.75
C ALA A 818 43.40 43.58 -31.65
N ALA A 819 43.00 43.42 -30.40
CA ALA A 819 43.89 43.19 -29.26
C ALA A 819 44.42 41.75 -29.18
N GLY A 820 43.93 40.82 -30.01
CA GLY A 820 44.29 39.41 -29.97
C GLY A 820 43.61 38.61 -28.85
N LEU A 821 42.66 39.22 -28.13
CA LEU A 821 41.97 38.65 -26.96
C LEU A 821 40.72 37.83 -27.33
N ALA A 822 40.31 37.85 -28.60
CA ALA A 822 39.18 37.08 -29.11
C ALA A 822 39.42 36.65 -30.56
N ARG A 823 38.88 35.49 -30.96
CA ARG A 823 38.92 35.00 -32.34
C ARG A 823 37.54 35.18 -33.00
N GLY A 824 37.53 35.61 -34.27
CA GLY A 824 36.29 35.77 -35.02
C GLY A 824 35.66 34.41 -35.38
N HIS A 825 34.39 34.23 -35.03
CA HIS A 825 33.63 33.02 -35.35
C HIS A 825 32.98 33.16 -36.75
N VAL A 826 33.79 33.19 -37.81
CA VAL A 826 33.29 33.21 -39.20
C VAL A 826 33.56 31.85 -39.86
N GLY A 827 32.52 31.00 -39.92
CA GLY A 827 32.36 29.90 -40.89
C GLY A 827 33.45 28.81 -40.98
N MET A 828 33.41 27.82 -40.10
CA MET A 828 33.71 26.42 -40.47
C MET A 828 32.35 25.76 -40.73
N TRP A 829 32.00 25.24 -41.90
CA TRP A 829 32.76 24.34 -42.77
C TRP A 829 32.40 24.56 -44.24
N ARG A 830 33.39 24.68 -45.12
CA ARG A 830 33.24 24.25 -46.52
C ARG A 830 33.94 22.90 -46.65
N TYR A 831 33.31 21.98 -47.37
CA TYR A 831 33.80 20.63 -47.61
C TYR A 831 35.21 20.69 -48.23
N GLY A 832 36.27 20.34 -47.49
CA GLY A 832 37.63 20.28 -48.02
C GLY A 832 38.79 20.41 -47.04
N ASP A 833 38.64 21.14 -45.93
CA ASP A 833 39.80 21.53 -45.08
C ASP A 833 39.69 20.88 -43.68
N ILE A 834 40.20 19.65 -43.53
CA ILE A 834 40.47 19.03 -42.23
C ILE A 834 41.96 18.79 -42.14
N GLU A 835 42.65 19.46 -41.22
CA GLU A 835 44.06 19.23 -40.90
C GLU A 835 44.21 18.49 -39.55
N GLU A 836 45.44 18.02 -39.24
CA GLU A 836 45.71 17.15 -38.09
C GLU A 836 45.55 17.84 -36.71
N ASP A 837 45.46 19.17 -36.66
CA ASP A 837 45.30 19.98 -35.44
C ASP A 837 43.83 20.10 -34.98
N ASP A 838 42.86 19.91 -35.89
CA ASP A 838 41.42 19.90 -35.62
C ASP A 838 41.00 18.81 -34.61
N ALA A 839 41.80 17.75 -34.44
CA ALA A 839 41.55 16.67 -33.49
C ALA A 839 41.62 17.12 -32.01
N HIS A 840 42.31 18.24 -31.75
CA HIS A 840 42.47 18.79 -30.40
C HIS A 840 41.23 19.60 -29.97
N GLU A 841 40.52 20.23 -30.91
CA GLU A 841 39.29 21.01 -30.65
C GLU A 841 38.07 20.11 -30.34
N PHE A 842 38.04 18.87 -30.86
CA PHE A 842 36.97 17.90 -30.59
C PHE A 842 37.25 16.95 -29.40
N GLY A 843 38.31 17.18 -28.63
CA GLY A 843 38.60 16.43 -27.40
C GLY A 843 39.12 15.00 -27.62
N PHE A 844 39.61 14.66 -28.82
CA PHE A 844 40.26 13.38 -29.09
C PHE A 844 41.77 13.45 -28.84
N ARG A 845 42.22 13.10 -27.62
CA ARG A 845 43.63 12.74 -27.41
C ARG A 845 43.87 11.30 -27.86
N ARG A 846 44.83 11.07 -28.78
CA ARG A 846 45.41 9.72 -28.94
C ARG A 846 46.06 9.31 -27.61
N PRO A 847 45.86 8.07 -27.11
CA PRO A 847 46.61 7.59 -25.96
C PRO A 847 48.10 7.54 -26.31
N ALA A 848 48.95 7.96 -25.35
CA ALA A 848 50.40 8.00 -25.53
C ALA A 848 50.95 6.61 -25.91
N PRO A 849 51.92 6.53 -26.84
CA PRO A 849 52.55 5.26 -27.18
C PRO A 849 53.28 4.66 -25.97
N ALA A 850 53.08 3.37 -25.74
CA ALA A 850 53.77 2.64 -24.68
C ALA A 850 55.30 2.69 -24.88
N PRO A 851 56.11 2.80 -23.81
CA PRO A 851 57.56 2.79 -23.93
C PRO A 851 58.06 1.46 -24.51
N ALA A 852 58.98 1.56 -25.47
CA ALA A 852 59.54 0.42 -26.19
C ALA A 852 60.18 -0.62 -25.24
N PRO A 853 60.00 -1.94 -25.48
CA PRO A 853 60.64 -2.97 -24.67
C PRO A 853 62.16 -2.94 -24.88
N LYS A 854 62.89 -2.92 -23.76
CA LYS A 854 64.35 -3.10 -23.73
C LYS A 854 64.73 -4.39 -24.46
N GLY A 855 65.70 -4.28 -25.36
CA GLY A 855 66.15 -5.35 -26.25
C GLY A 855 66.47 -6.67 -25.54
N ASN A 856 66.06 -7.76 -26.18
CA ASN A 856 66.34 -9.13 -25.78
C ASN A 856 67.81 -9.47 -26.10
N PRO A 857 68.64 -9.91 -25.12
CA PRO A 857 70.08 -10.13 -25.28
C PRO A 857 70.47 -11.42 -26.04
N TRP A 858 69.67 -11.85 -27.01
CA TRP A 858 69.91 -13.07 -27.79
C TRP A 858 69.73 -12.86 -29.29
N LYS A 859 70.49 -11.91 -29.85
CA LYS A 859 70.91 -11.89 -31.27
C LYS A 859 72.08 -10.92 -31.40
N LYS A 860 73.17 -11.44 -31.97
CA LYS A 860 74.55 -10.92 -32.01
C LYS A 860 74.69 -9.50 -32.55
#